data_AF-A0A934EQ67-F1
#
_entry.id   AF-A0A934EQ67-F1
#
_cell.length_a   1.000
_cell.length_b   1.000
_cell.length_c   1.000
_cell.angle_alpha   90.00
_cell.angle_beta   90.00
_cell.angle_gamma   90.00
#
_symmetry.space_group_name_H-M   'P 1'
#
loop_
_entity.id
_entity.type
_entity.pdbx_description
1 polymer ?
#
loop_
_entity_poly.entity_id
_entity_poly.type
_entity_poly.pdbx_seq_one_letter_code
_entity_poly.pdbx_strand_id
1 'polypeptide(L)'
;MAAIFFIALLAVIDVAGFSRNVAAETDDYLKNAEPSDISEWKYYGIDSEESKKWIKEGIIFAAWAAQWRGEGFSPEAAGKWRKIANVYTAGDFLKNGFGPDEAKEWMDNSIHSGLRAREYLTSGLTAKEARSFWKEGLYPEEAKEWWNAGFDAKSMLEWHYGPRESEFYYTKDSPSARTVYELDMAVKWREAGFTPHNAHMSGLYGIELEEAIKWKEAGFSFDDTVKWKDSGFTLEEALLSKNAGLSAVDAELKRFDETVDKGDEISSFDADITINKDGTLDVIETIAIINRPGGVYEYGYSKVLPVSGELRSYGFSREMYSNPVFELKSIEVDGSIGEYYISNNLLYVGSKDKPLKEGEHLIKLSYSTDGRILDEPHHDELYFSIVEENFFGGYIRNASVTVRLPKGTDVIYAGGKAGLYKREDFVSSVAETSNGDVVSFIAARPLKERMHFAVTVGFVKGYVDEGILHKLKQFDKRAGSFLSSFAIFVLGFTAAFAYYFIAWFKVGRDPKGRETAILEYSSPDDMDPALMRALYVKGRTDYLSVASELLYLAEIGLIKISEYEGTYKIEKTLVTADDLPKIVKEFYTAFFGAQSEVFLSHKGKGKEVSNTAQVLKASLTNEYKKYSVSNRRYLWPGIILSILSIVSSLLIIDYNKFDNGKAFIVISFYATFIVTAFAVITFMFKRFLRLPTMEYIRLRERVDGYAGFLAGNYSDRGDTRFIPPILQKHLPYAIAAGMDVSDLMIRNGEAKWYHGTSGGFGCEDFIKLVKKAL
;
A
#
# COMPACT_ATOMS: atom_id res chain seq x y z
N MET A 1 -8.56 10.68 1.28
CA MET A 1 -8.07 9.37 0.79
C MET A 1 -7.17 8.67 1.81
N ALA A 2 -6.14 9.30 2.39
CA ALA A 2 -5.32 8.67 3.46
C ALA A 2 -6.13 8.20 4.70
N ALA A 3 -7.18 8.92 5.08
CA ALA A 3 -8.05 8.55 6.19
C ALA A 3 -8.91 7.29 5.92
N ILE A 4 -9.25 7.01 4.65
CA ILE A 4 -10.07 5.86 4.28
C ILE A 4 -9.24 4.57 4.38
N PHE A 5 -7.93 4.67 4.09
CA PHE A 5 -6.98 3.57 4.24
C PHE A 5 -6.73 3.19 5.71
N PHE A 6 -6.72 4.18 6.62
CA PHE A 6 -6.50 3.94 8.05
C PHE A 6 -7.73 3.31 8.75
N ILE A 7 -8.93 3.65 8.29
CA ILE A 7 -10.20 3.08 8.79
C ILE A 7 -10.37 1.63 8.32
N ALA A 8 -9.95 1.31 7.09
CA ALA A 8 -9.94 -0.06 6.59
C ALA A 8 -8.95 -0.97 7.35
N LEU A 9 -7.85 -0.41 7.87
CA LEU A 9 -6.86 -1.16 8.65
C LEU A 9 -7.35 -1.48 10.08
N LEU A 10 -8.11 -0.56 10.70
CA LEU A 10 -8.66 -0.75 12.05
C LEU A 10 -9.86 -1.71 12.08
N ALA A 11 -10.65 -1.76 11.00
CA ALA A 11 -11.80 -2.66 10.89
C ALA A 11 -11.41 -4.16 10.76
N VAL A 12 -10.15 -4.46 10.44
CA VAL A 12 -9.63 -5.84 10.32
C VAL A 12 -9.14 -6.39 11.67
N ILE A 13 -8.96 -5.54 12.69
CA ILE A 13 -8.31 -5.92 13.95
C ILE A 13 -9.30 -6.35 15.04
N ASP A 14 -10.61 -6.10 14.90
CA ASP A 14 -11.53 -6.21 16.05
C ASP A 14 -12.88 -6.87 15.72
N VAL A 15 -12.87 -8.18 15.44
CA VAL A 15 -14.07 -9.04 15.53
C VAL A 15 -13.69 -10.47 15.98
N ALA A 16 -13.15 -10.62 17.19
CA ALA A 16 -12.98 -11.95 17.81
C ALA A 16 -12.90 -11.85 19.34
N GLY A 17 -13.94 -11.34 20.01
CA GLY A 17 -13.82 -11.03 21.44
C GLY A 17 -15.04 -11.24 22.34
N PHE A 18 -16.20 -11.67 21.85
CA PHE A 18 -17.38 -11.79 22.71
C PHE A 18 -18.16 -13.09 22.50
N SER A 19 -17.68 -14.16 23.10
CA SER A 19 -18.51 -15.28 23.54
C SER A 19 -17.88 -15.96 24.76
N ARG A 20 -17.92 -15.26 25.91
CA ARG A 20 -17.72 -15.93 27.19
C ARG A 20 -19.02 -16.56 27.64
N ASN A 21 -18.91 -17.84 28.01
CA ASN A 21 -19.95 -18.69 28.59
C ASN A 21 -20.66 -17.98 29.75
N VAL A 22 -21.89 -17.52 29.51
CA VAL A 22 -22.86 -17.20 30.55
C VAL A 22 -23.82 -18.38 30.61
N ALA A 23 -23.43 -19.42 31.34
CA ALA A 23 -24.33 -20.51 31.68
C ALA A 23 -24.33 -20.70 33.20
N ALA A 24 -25.55 -20.73 33.74
CA ALA A 24 -25.93 -21.30 35.03
C ALA A 24 -25.71 -20.49 36.34
N GLU A 25 -25.84 -19.15 36.34
CA GLU A 25 -26.04 -18.38 37.58
C GLU A 25 -27.35 -17.57 37.64
N THR A 26 -28.21 -17.62 36.61
CA THR A 26 -29.37 -16.71 36.51
C THR A 26 -30.49 -16.95 37.54
N ASP A 27 -30.60 -18.14 38.14
CA ASP A 27 -31.68 -18.44 39.10
C ASP A 27 -31.45 -17.83 40.50
N ASP A 28 -30.20 -17.50 40.86
CA ASP A 28 -29.90 -16.89 42.17
C ASP A 28 -30.25 -15.39 42.22
N TYR A 29 -30.23 -14.70 41.07
CA TYR A 29 -30.56 -13.26 40.97
C TYR A 29 -32.07 -12.97 41.04
N LEU A 30 -32.92 -13.98 40.88
CA LEU A 30 -34.38 -13.82 40.84
C LEU A 30 -35.09 -14.17 42.16
N LYS A 31 -34.34 -14.64 43.17
CA LYS A 31 -34.90 -15.21 44.42
C LYS A 31 -35.82 -14.28 45.22
N ASN A 32 -35.90 -12.98 44.92
CA ASN A 32 -36.81 -12.03 45.57
C ASN A 32 -37.46 -11.04 44.58
N ALA A 33 -37.42 -11.31 43.27
CA ALA A 33 -38.00 -10.42 42.29
C ALA A 33 -39.54 -10.59 42.23
N GLU A 34 -40.26 -9.48 42.27
CA GLU A 34 -41.72 -9.49 42.11
C GLU A 34 -42.09 -9.75 40.63
N PRO A 35 -43.18 -10.49 40.34
CA PRO A 35 -43.66 -10.67 38.98
C PRO A 35 -44.09 -9.36 38.32
N SER A 36 -43.96 -9.30 36.99
CA SER A 36 -44.48 -8.20 36.17
C SER A 36 -45.96 -7.91 36.48
N ASP A 37 -46.34 -6.63 36.45
CA ASP A 37 -47.74 -6.20 36.62
C ASP A 37 -48.63 -6.84 35.55
N ILE A 38 -49.88 -7.17 35.91
CA ILE A 38 -50.90 -7.70 35.01
C ILE A 38 -51.10 -6.83 33.75
N SER A 39 -50.83 -5.52 33.81
CA SER A 39 -50.87 -4.66 32.63
C SER A 39 -49.79 -5.02 31.59
N GLU A 40 -48.61 -5.44 32.05
CA GLU A 40 -47.49 -5.83 31.17
C GLU A 40 -47.73 -7.21 30.54
N TRP A 41 -48.28 -8.16 31.29
CA TRP A 41 -48.73 -9.45 30.75
C TRP A 41 -49.78 -9.27 29.63
N LYS A 42 -50.76 -8.39 29.86
CA LYS A 42 -51.76 -8.03 28.85
C LYS A 42 -51.15 -7.39 27.60
N TYR A 43 -50.11 -6.55 27.76
CA TYR A 43 -49.41 -5.93 26.63
C TYR A 43 -48.81 -6.99 25.69
N TYR A 44 -48.23 -8.04 26.24
CA TYR A 44 -47.70 -9.17 25.45
C TYR A 44 -48.78 -10.16 25.00
N GLY A 45 -50.06 -9.89 25.27
CA GLY A 45 -51.17 -10.78 24.91
C GLY A 45 -51.19 -12.08 25.71
N ILE A 46 -50.74 -12.04 26.97
CA ILE A 46 -50.83 -13.15 27.93
C ILE A 46 -51.92 -12.77 28.94
N ASP A 47 -52.95 -13.61 29.06
CA ASP A 47 -54.07 -13.33 29.96
C ASP A 47 -53.75 -13.65 31.44
N SER A 48 -54.69 -13.35 32.33
CA SER A 48 -54.49 -13.54 33.78
C SER A 48 -54.37 -15.01 34.20
N GLU A 49 -54.91 -15.96 33.44
CA GLU A 49 -54.82 -17.38 33.77
C GLU A 49 -53.55 -17.99 33.19
N GLU A 50 -53.14 -17.55 32.00
CA GLU A 50 -51.88 -17.94 31.37
C GLU A 50 -50.67 -17.39 32.14
N SER A 51 -50.70 -16.13 32.57
CA SER A 51 -49.62 -15.52 33.38
C SER A 51 -49.36 -16.27 34.68
N LYS A 52 -50.41 -16.75 35.37
CA LYS A 52 -50.25 -17.60 36.57
C LYS A 52 -49.46 -18.88 36.28
N LYS A 53 -49.64 -19.47 35.09
CA LYS A 53 -48.89 -20.68 34.68
C LYS A 53 -47.42 -20.35 34.45
N TRP A 54 -47.11 -19.26 33.75
CA TRP A 54 -45.73 -18.80 33.53
C TRP A 54 -45.01 -18.48 34.86
N ILE A 55 -45.70 -17.77 35.76
CA ILE A 55 -45.20 -17.42 37.09
C ILE A 55 -44.97 -18.68 37.93
N LYS A 56 -45.87 -19.66 37.90
CA LYS A 56 -45.72 -20.94 38.62
C LYS A 56 -44.46 -21.71 38.20
N GLU A 57 -44.11 -21.63 36.93
CA GLU A 57 -42.91 -22.25 36.37
C GLU A 57 -41.63 -21.41 36.60
N GLY A 58 -41.78 -20.24 37.24
CA GLY A 58 -40.70 -19.33 37.65
C GLY A 58 -40.25 -18.35 36.57
N ILE A 59 -41.05 -18.15 35.53
CA ILE A 59 -40.85 -17.10 34.52
C ILE A 59 -41.77 -15.94 34.92
N ILE A 60 -41.25 -15.05 35.75
CA ILE A 60 -42.03 -14.03 36.44
C ILE A 60 -42.16 -12.70 35.67
N PHE A 61 -41.39 -12.52 34.59
CA PHE A 61 -41.43 -11.33 33.74
C PHE A 61 -42.22 -11.58 32.45
N ALA A 62 -43.14 -10.68 32.13
CA ALA A 62 -44.03 -10.81 30.97
C ALA A 62 -43.27 -10.84 29.64
N ALA A 63 -42.26 -9.98 29.49
CA ALA A 63 -41.39 -9.96 28.30
C ALA A 63 -40.62 -11.27 28.12
N TRP A 64 -40.16 -11.89 29.22
CA TRP A 64 -39.44 -13.16 29.17
C TRP A 64 -40.37 -14.31 28.80
N ALA A 65 -41.57 -14.37 29.37
CA ALA A 65 -42.60 -15.32 28.97
C ALA A 65 -42.99 -15.16 27.49
N ALA A 66 -43.08 -13.93 26.99
CA ALA A 66 -43.36 -13.67 25.58
C ALA A 66 -42.25 -14.22 24.65
N GLN A 67 -40.98 -14.16 25.06
CA GLN A 67 -39.86 -14.75 24.30
C GLN A 67 -39.97 -16.28 24.25
N TRP A 68 -40.20 -16.94 25.39
CA TRP A 68 -40.39 -18.39 25.45
C TRP A 68 -41.61 -18.83 24.63
N ARG A 69 -42.72 -18.10 24.74
CA ARG A 69 -43.92 -18.36 23.95
C ARG A 69 -43.69 -18.14 22.45
N GLY A 70 -42.89 -17.13 22.08
CA GLY A 70 -42.51 -16.83 20.71
C GLY A 70 -41.63 -17.90 20.05
N GLU A 71 -40.77 -18.56 20.83
CA GLU A 71 -40.02 -19.75 20.38
C GLU A 71 -40.84 -21.05 20.41
N GLY A 72 -42.13 -20.98 20.76
CA GLY A 72 -43.07 -22.11 20.69
C GLY A 72 -43.19 -22.95 21.97
N PHE A 73 -42.69 -22.47 23.11
CA PHE A 73 -42.76 -23.21 24.37
C PHE A 73 -44.09 -22.97 25.12
N SER A 74 -44.62 -24.04 25.73
CA SER A 74 -45.63 -23.91 26.79
C SER A 74 -44.97 -23.43 28.09
N PRO A 75 -45.73 -22.87 29.06
CA PRO A 75 -45.19 -22.51 30.37
C PRO A 75 -44.41 -23.64 31.03
N GLU A 76 -44.97 -24.85 31.03
CA GLU A 76 -44.40 -26.04 31.67
C GLU A 76 -43.12 -26.51 30.95
N ALA A 77 -43.10 -26.42 29.62
CA ALA A 77 -41.92 -26.75 28.83
C ALA A 77 -40.79 -25.74 29.09
N ALA A 78 -41.11 -24.44 29.08
CA ALA A 78 -40.16 -23.37 29.36
C ALA A 78 -39.61 -23.44 30.79
N GLY A 79 -40.43 -23.82 31.77
CA GLY A 79 -40.02 -24.05 33.16
C GLY A 79 -38.93 -25.11 33.33
N LYS A 80 -38.93 -26.13 32.46
CA LYS A 80 -37.86 -27.13 32.38
C LYS A 80 -36.64 -26.59 31.66
N TRP A 81 -36.83 -25.99 30.49
CA TRP A 81 -35.74 -25.51 29.64
C TRP A 81 -34.92 -24.37 30.23
N ARG A 82 -35.55 -23.44 30.96
CA ARG A 82 -34.87 -22.28 31.56
C ARG A 82 -33.78 -22.66 32.58
N LYS A 83 -33.84 -23.87 33.12
CA LYS A 83 -32.84 -24.42 34.07
C LYS A 83 -31.62 -24.99 33.35
N ILE A 84 -31.69 -25.15 32.03
CA ILE A 84 -30.71 -25.87 31.23
C ILE A 84 -30.02 -24.91 30.25
N ALA A 85 -30.77 -24.04 29.58
CA ALA A 85 -30.24 -23.12 28.58
C ALA A 85 -31.05 -21.81 28.47
N ASN A 86 -30.47 -20.81 27.79
CA ASN A 86 -31.21 -19.60 27.41
C ASN A 86 -32.27 -19.90 26.33
N VAL A 87 -33.21 -18.98 26.13
CA VAL A 87 -34.37 -19.15 25.23
C VAL A 87 -34.00 -19.47 23.79
N TYR A 88 -32.91 -18.91 23.26
CA TYR A 88 -32.48 -19.12 21.88
C TYR A 88 -31.83 -20.48 21.69
N THR A 89 -30.96 -20.89 22.62
CA THR A 89 -30.37 -22.24 22.60
C THR A 89 -31.47 -23.30 22.79
N ALA A 90 -32.39 -23.10 23.73
CA ALA A 90 -33.54 -23.98 23.90
C ALA A 90 -34.40 -24.05 22.63
N GLY A 91 -34.69 -22.91 22.01
CA GLY A 91 -35.43 -22.82 20.74
C GLY A 91 -34.73 -23.55 19.58
N ASP A 92 -33.40 -23.45 19.47
CA ASP A 92 -32.62 -24.19 18.46
C ASP A 92 -32.73 -25.70 18.65
N PHE A 93 -32.56 -26.20 19.88
CA PHE A 93 -32.76 -27.63 20.18
C PHE A 93 -34.21 -28.09 19.95
N LEU A 94 -35.20 -27.29 20.34
CA LEU A 94 -36.61 -27.60 20.11
C LEU A 94 -36.95 -27.68 18.61
N LYS A 95 -36.51 -26.70 17.81
CA LYS A 95 -36.68 -26.70 16.34
C LYS A 95 -36.05 -27.92 15.69
N ASN A 96 -34.95 -28.39 16.27
CA ASN A 96 -34.26 -29.59 15.85
C ASN A 96 -34.77 -30.86 16.55
N GLY A 97 -35.93 -30.82 17.21
CA GLY A 97 -36.66 -32.00 17.71
C GLY A 97 -36.10 -32.64 18.97
N PHE A 98 -35.35 -31.91 19.79
CA PHE A 98 -34.81 -32.41 21.06
C PHE A 98 -35.66 -32.02 22.27
N GLY A 99 -35.77 -32.94 23.22
CA GLY A 99 -36.30 -32.66 24.56
C GLY A 99 -35.25 -31.99 25.48
N PRO A 100 -35.67 -31.45 26.65
CA PRO A 100 -34.77 -30.81 27.61
C PRO A 100 -33.63 -31.72 28.09
N ASP A 101 -33.94 -32.99 28.40
CA ASP A 101 -32.96 -33.95 28.92
C ASP A 101 -31.96 -34.38 27.85
N GLU A 102 -32.42 -34.63 26.62
CA GLU A 102 -31.56 -34.95 25.48
C GLU A 102 -30.63 -33.77 25.15
N ALA A 103 -31.17 -32.56 25.09
CA ALA A 103 -30.36 -31.37 24.83
C ALA A 103 -29.33 -31.12 25.92
N LYS A 104 -29.68 -31.38 27.19
CA LYS A 104 -28.73 -31.35 28.29
C LYS A 104 -27.59 -32.34 28.06
N GLU A 105 -27.89 -33.56 27.62
CA GLU A 105 -26.85 -34.56 27.31
C GLU A 105 -25.89 -34.07 26.21
N TRP A 106 -26.39 -33.46 25.14
CA TRP A 106 -25.56 -32.87 24.08
C TRP A 106 -24.73 -31.67 24.57
N MET A 107 -25.33 -30.78 25.38
CA MET A 107 -24.64 -29.62 25.96
C MET A 107 -23.56 -30.01 26.98
N ASP A 108 -23.83 -31.00 27.84
CA ASP A 108 -22.83 -31.57 28.77
C ASP A 108 -21.63 -32.15 28.00
N ASN A 109 -21.86 -32.59 26.75
CA ASN A 109 -20.82 -33.02 25.80
C ASN A 109 -20.26 -31.87 24.92
N SER A 110 -20.47 -30.62 25.33
CA SER A 110 -19.94 -29.39 24.72
C SER A 110 -20.56 -28.99 23.36
N ILE A 111 -21.63 -29.66 22.92
CA ILE A 111 -22.35 -29.34 21.68
C ILE A 111 -23.58 -28.51 22.05
N HIS A 112 -23.47 -27.19 21.91
CA HIS A 112 -24.51 -26.23 22.33
C HIS A 112 -25.43 -25.76 21.19
N SER A 113 -25.41 -26.47 20.06
CA SER A 113 -26.30 -26.23 18.92
C SER A 113 -27.17 -27.44 18.67
N GLY A 114 -28.49 -27.22 18.66
CA GLY A 114 -29.49 -28.21 18.31
C GLY A 114 -29.37 -28.70 16.88
N LEU A 115 -29.00 -27.81 15.94
CA LEU A 115 -28.70 -28.20 14.57
C LEU A 115 -27.54 -29.21 14.53
N ARG A 116 -26.41 -28.89 15.18
CA ARG A 116 -25.24 -29.79 15.20
C ARG A 116 -25.54 -31.11 15.90
N ALA A 117 -26.26 -31.06 17.02
CA ALA A 117 -26.73 -32.26 17.70
C ALA A 117 -27.61 -33.13 16.78
N ARG A 118 -28.54 -32.54 16.01
CA ARG A 118 -29.39 -33.27 15.07
C ARG A 118 -28.59 -33.90 13.95
N GLU A 119 -27.62 -33.17 13.39
CA GLU A 119 -26.76 -33.69 12.32
C GLU A 119 -25.97 -34.92 12.81
N TYR A 120 -25.29 -34.84 13.96
CA TYR A 120 -24.57 -35.99 14.54
C TYR A 120 -25.50 -37.16 14.89
N LEU A 121 -26.67 -36.87 15.46
CA LEU A 121 -27.66 -37.90 15.77
C LEU A 121 -28.20 -38.59 14.51
N THR A 122 -28.43 -37.84 13.43
CA THR A 122 -28.86 -38.37 12.12
C THR A 122 -27.74 -39.19 11.47
N SER A 123 -26.48 -38.81 11.74
CA SER A 123 -25.31 -39.62 11.44
C SER A 123 -25.20 -40.89 12.31
N GLY A 124 -26.07 -41.11 13.28
CA GLY A 124 -26.08 -42.30 14.14
C GLY A 124 -25.07 -42.26 15.29
N LEU A 125 -24.48 -41.09 15.57
CA LEU A 125 -23.54 -40.88 16.67
C LEU A 125 -24.30 -40.41 17.92
N THR A 126 -23.97 -40.98 19.07
CA THR A 126 -24.45 -40.50 20.37
C THR A 126 -23.75 -39.19 20.77
N ALA A 127 -24.31 -38.44 21.73
CA ALA A 127 -23.71 -37.20 22.24
C ALA A 127 -22.27 -37.41 22.75
N LYS A 128 -22.02 -38.54 23.41
CA LYS A 128 -20.70 -38.90 23.94
C LYS A 128 -19.68 -39.20 22.85
N GLU A 129 -20.09 -39.87 21.77
CA GLU A 129 -19.24 -40.17 20.62
C GLU A 129 -18.95 -38.89 19.83
N ALA A 130 -19.98 -38.08 19.56
CA ALA A 130 -19.86 -36.82 18.82
C ALA A 130 -18.94 -35.81 19.53
N ARG A 131 -18.81 -35.87 20.86
CA ARG A 131 -17.92 -34.98 21.64
C ARG A 131 -16.48 -34.97 21.13
N SER A 132 -15.91 -36.13 20.81
CA SER A 132 -14.52 -36.22 20.37
C SER A 132 -14.35 -35.56 19.00
N PHE A 133 -15.28 -35.77 18.07
CA PHE A 133 -15.29 -35.14 16.76
C PHE A 133 -15.53 -33.63 16.83
N TRP A 134 -16.48 -33.19 17.65
CA TRP A 134 -16.83 -31.78 17.82
C TRP A 134 -15.67 -30.96 18.40
N LYS A 135 -14.97 -31.50 19.41
CA LYS A 135 -13.81 -30.84 20.02
C LYS A 135 -12.70 -30.57 18.99
N GLU A 136 -12.58 -31.43 17.99
CA GLU A 136 -11.57 -31.35 16.95
C GLU A 136 -12.08 -30.64 15.67
N GLY A 137 -13.32 -30.12 15.66
CA GLY A 137 -13.88 -29.30 14.58
C GLY A 137 -14.43 -30.07 13.37
N LEU A 138 -14.79 -31.35 13.53
CA LEU A 138 -15.14 -32.25 12.42
C LEU A 138 -16.65 -32.30 12.12
N TYR A 139 -17.03 -32.41 10.84
CA TYR A 139 -18.44 -32.43 10.44
C TYR A 139 -19.10 -33.83 10.52
N PRO A 140 -20.44 -33.91 10.72
CA PRO A 140 -21.12 -35.17 11.06
C PRO A 140 -21.16 -36.26 9.98
N GLU A 141 -21.21 -35.89 8.69
CA GLU A 141 -21.24 -36.89 7.59
C GLU A 141 -19.90 -37.61 7.47
N GLU A 142 -18.81 -36.83 7.43
CA GLU A 142 -17.43 -37.32 7.41
C GLU A 142 -17.10 -38.14 8.65
N ALA A 143 -17.47 -37.68 9.85
CA ALA A 143 -17.25 -38.41 11.09
C ALA A 143 -17.87 -39.81 11.09
N LYS A 144 -19.07 -39.96 10.50
CA LYS A 144 -19.79 -41.24 10.43
C LYS A 144 -19.07 -42.28 9.58
N GLU A 145 -18.63 -41.88 8.39
CA GLU A 145 -17.98 -42.78 7.44
C GLU A 145 -16.69 -43.35 8.03
N TRP A 146 -15.85 -42.48 8.61
CA TRP A 146 -14.60 -42.86 9.27
C TRP A 146 -14.83 -43.71 10.52
N TRP A 147 -15.83 -43.37 11.33
CA TRP A 147 -16.20 -44.15 12.51
C TRP A 147 -16.64 -45.57 12.15
N ASN A 148 -17.48 -45.72 11.13
CA ASN A 148 -17.94 -47.04 10.66
C ASN A 148 -16.78 -47.89 10.11
N ALA A 149 -15.73 -47.26 9.59
CA ALA A 149 -14.49 -47.92 9.19
C ALA A 149 -13.53 -48.17 10.37
N GLY A 150 -13.94 -47.90 11.61
CA GLY A 150 -13.17 -48.17 12.82
C GLY A 150 -12.08 -47.14 13.13
N PHE A 151 -12.19 -45.91 12.63
CA PHE A 151 -11.31 -44.80 13.02
C PHE A 151 -12.00 -43.93 14.09
N ASP A 152 -11.32 -43.71 15.22
CA ASP A 152 -11.75 -42.68 16.17
C ASP A 152 -11.38 -41.27 15.67
N ALA A 153 -11.86 -40.21 16.34
CA ALA A 153 -11.63 -38.83 15.91
C ALA A 153 -10.14 -38.49 15.73
N LYS A 154 -9.27 -38.97 16.62
CA LYS A 154 -7.83 -38.69 16.55
C LYS A 154 -7.18 -39.41 15.38
N SER A 155 -7.49 -40.69 15.21
CA SER A 155 -7.01 -41.52 14.12
C SER A 155 -7.49 -40.97 12.78
N MET A 156 -8.75 -40.59 12.68
CA MET A 156 -9.31 -39.94 11.49
C MET A 156 -8.53 -38.68 11.13
N LEU A 157 -8.22 -37.82 12.10
CA LEU A 157 -7.41 -36.61 11.84
C LEU A 157 -6.01 -36.95 11.33
N GLU A 158 -5.33 -37.90 11.97
CA GLU A 158 -3.97 -38.32 11.58
C GLU A 158 -3.93 -38.93 10.17
N TRP A 159 -4.95 -39.71 9.80
CA TRP A 159 -5.05 -40.33 8.47
C TRP A 159 -5.55 -39.36 7.39
N HIS A 160 -6.54 -38.52 7.71
CA HIS A 160 -7.20 -37.67 6.74
C HIS A 160 -6.45 -36.34 6.50
N TYR A 161 -5.90 -35.74 7.56
CA TYR A 161 -5.22 -34.44 7.52
C TYR A 161 -3.71 -34.53 7.81
N GLY A 162 -3.20 -35.67 8.26
CA GLY A 162 -1.78 -35.87 8.59
C GLY A 162 -1.44 -35.55 10.06
N PRO A 163 -0.18 -35.77 10.48
CA PRO A 163 0.27 -35.45 11.83
C PRO A 163 0.22 -33.94 12.09
N ARG A 164 -0.15 -33.55 13.32
CA ARG A 164 -0.11 -32.14 13.78
C ARG A 164 1.34 -31.71 13.93
N GLU A 165 1.85 -30.86 13.03
CA GLU A 165 3.29 -30.55 12.94
C GLU A 165 3.84 -29.63 14.08
N SER A 166 3.05 -29.06 15.02
CA SER A 166 3.63 -28.45 16.24
C SER A 166 2.65 -28.26 17.42
N GLU A 167 3.16 -28.35 18.67
CA GLU A 167 2.46 -27.96 19.91
C GLU A 167 2.68 -26.49 20.31
N PHE A 168 3.57 -25.75 19.63
CA PHE A 168 4.01 -24.42 20.08
C PHE A 168 3.16 -23.25 19.55
N TYR A 169 2.42 -23.45 18.46
CA TYR A 169 1.71 -22.36 17.77
C TYR A 169 0.23 -22.68 17.58
N TYR A 170 -0.51 -22.66 18.69
CA TYR A 170 -1.98 -22.68 18.67
C TYR A 170 -2.50 -21.29 18.31
N THR A 171 -2.80 -21.03 17.04
CA THR A 171 -3.77 -19.99 16.68
C THR A 171 -5.05 -20.64 16.17
N LYS A 172 -6.19 -19.99 16.47
CA LYS A 172 -7.54 -20.46 16.14
C LYS A 172 -7.79 -20.59 14.63
N ASP A 173 -6.86 -20.08 13.83
CA ASP A 173 -6.97 -19.92 12.38
C ASP A 173 -6.01 -20.84 11.60
N SER A 174 -5.43 -21.89 12.22
CA SER A 174 -4.66 -22.90 11.49
C SER A 174 -5.57 -23.66 10.52
N PRO A 175 -5.50 -23.42 9.20
CA PRO A 175 -6.34 -24.13 8.26
C PRO A 175 -5.70 -25.51 8.05
N SER A 176 -6.40 -26.56 8.45
CA SER A 176 -6.11 -27.96 8.06
C SER A 176 -6.32 -28.10 6.54
N ALA A 177 -5.49 -27.44 5.74
CA ALA A 177 -5.65 -27.31 4.30
C ALA A 177 -4.75 -28.30 3.59
N ARG A 178 -5.18 -29.56 3.60
CA ARG A 178 -5.10 -30.55 2.52
C ARG A 178 -5.69 -31.86 3.05
N THR A 179 -6.78 -32.32 2.46
CA THR A 179 -7.16 -33.73 2.53
C THR A 179 -6.03 -34.54 1.91
N VAL A 180 -5.42 -35.43 2.68
CA VAL A 180 -4.26 -36.22 2.21
C VAL A 180 -4.67 -37.61 1.76
N TYR A 181 -5.62 -38.27 2.44
CA TYR A 181 -6.17 -39.56 2.03
C TYR A 181 -7.69 -39.65 2.20
N GLU A 182 -8.36 -40.19 1.18
CA GLU A 182 -9.74 -40.64 1.29
C GLU A 182 -9.85 -41.92 2.13
N LEU A 183 -11.03 -42.17 2.70
CA LEU A 183 -11.29 -43.27 3.62
C LEU A 183 -10.84 -44.65 3.08
N ASP A 184 -11.15 -44.95 1.81
CA ASP A 184 -10.78 -46.22 1.17
C ASP A 184 -9.27 -46.48 1.17
N MET A 185 -8.47 -45.44 0.90
CA MET A 185 -7.01 -45.55 0.93
C MET A 185 -6.48 -45.73 2.36
N ALA A 186 -7.03 -45.00 3.32
CA ALA A 186 -6.64 -45.14 4.74
C ALA A 186 -6.89 -46.55 5.27
N VAL A 187 -8.02 -47.16 4.89
CA VAL A 187 -8.34 -48.56 5.23
C VAL A 187 -7.30 -49.51 4.65
N LYS A 188 -6.99 -49.42 3.35
CA LYS A 188 -6.04 -50.32 2.68
C LYS A 188 -4.63 -50.26 3.28
N TRP A 189 -4.12 -49.05 3.53
CA TRP A 189 -2.79 -48.86 4.13
C TRP A 189 -2.75 -49.37 5.58
N ARG A 190 -3.80 -49.13 6.37
CA ARG A 190 -3.91 -49.64 7.74
C ARG A 190 -3.98 -51.16 7.78
N GLU A 191 -4.76 -51.78 6.91
CA GLU A 191 -4.90 -53.24 6.81
C GLU A 191 -3.60 -53.93 6.36
N ALA A 192 -2.83 -53.28 5.48
CA ALA A 192 -1.46 -53.70 5.13
C ALA A 192 -0.45 -53.50 6.28
N GLY A 193 -0.89 -52.96 7.43
CA GLY A 193 -0.11 -52.76 8.64
C GLY A 193 0.91 -51.63 8.52
N PHE A 194 0.58 -50.59 7.76
CA PHE A 194 1.34 -49.34 7.70
C PHE A 194 0.70 -48.27 8.59
N THR A 195 1.51 -47.31 9.02
CA THR A 195 1.05 -46.17 9.81
C THR A 195 0.50 -45.05 8.93
N PRO A 196 -0.31 -44.11 9.48
CA PRO A 196 -0.71 -42.92 8.73
C PRO A 196 0.49 -42.12 8.21
N HIS A 197 1.60 -42.10 8.96
CA HIS A 197 2.85 -41.48 8.51
C HIS A 197 3.41 -42.16 7.26
N ASN A 198 3.46 -43.50 7.22
CA ASN A 198 3.95 -44.21 6.03
C ASN A 198 3.09 -43.92 4.80
N ALA A 199 1.76 -43.93 4.96
CA ALA A 199 0.85 -43.54 3.88
C ALA A 199 1.14 -42.11 3.43
N HIS A 200 1.13 -41.13 4.34
CA HIS A 200 1.45 -39.73 4.06
C HIS A 200 2.74 -39.53 3.26
N MET A 201 3.79 -40.23 3.65
CA MET A 201 5.09 -40.13 2.99
C MET A 201 5.16 -40.90 1.67
N SER A 202 4.29 -41.88 1.44
CA SER A 202 4.27 -42.70 0.22
C SER A 202 4.02 -41.88 -1.03
N GLY A 203 3.04 -40.97 -1.01
CA GLY A 203 2.75 -40.09 -2.13
C GLY A 203 3.90 -39.12 -2.41
N LEU A 204 4.55 -38.61 -1.37
CA LEU A 204 5.73 -37.75 -1.49
C LEU A 204 6.93 -38.52 -2.08
N TYR A 205 7.08 -39.80 -1.74
CA TYR A 205 8.22 -40.63 -2.13
C TYR A 205 7.98 -41.47 -3.39
N GLY A 206 6.76 -41.44 -3.95
CA GLY A 206 6.40 -42.26 -5.12
C GLY A 206 6.46 -43.75 -4.83
N ILE A 207 5.98 -44.16 -3.65
CA ILE A 207 5.87 -45.58 -3.26
C ILE A 207 4.38 -45.93 -3.21
N GLU A 208 3.95 -46.75 -4.15
CA GLU A 208 2.59 -47.29 -4.19
C GLU A 208 2.40 -48.37 -3.11
N LEU A 209 1.16 -48.60 -2.70
CA LEU A 209 0.85 -49.55 -1.63
C LEU A 209 1.32 -50.97 -1.98
N GLU A 210 1.09 -51.45 -3.20
CA GLU A 210 1.51 -52.79 -3.63
C GLU A 210 3.03 -52.95 -3.60
N GLU A 211 3.77 -51.89 -3.89
CA GLU A 211 5.22 -51.90 -3.79
C GLU A 211 5.64 -51.94 -2.32
N ALA A 212 5.08 -51.07 -1.46
CA ALA A 212 5.38 -51.06 -0.03
C ALA A 212 5.15 -52.42 0.62
N ILE A 213 4.05 -53.11 0.26
CA ILE A 213 3.74 -54.47 0.74
C ILE A 213 4.86 -55.45 0.35
N LYS A 214 5.31 -55.45 -0.91
CA LYS A 214 6.39 -56.36 -1.37
C LYS A 214 7.69 -56.15 -0.60
N TRP A 215 8.07 -54.89 -0.36
CA TRP A 215 9.27 -54.59 0.44
C TRP A 215 9.11 -55.01 1.90
N LYS A 216 7.93 -54.82 2.48
CA LYS A 216 7.61 -55.27 3.84
C LYS A 216 7.66 -56.80 3.97
N GLU A 217 7.12 -57.53 3.00
CA GLU A 217 7.19 -59.00 2.94
C GLU A 217 8.64 -59.51 2.80
N ALA A 218 9.49 -58.75 2.11
CA ALA A 218 10.93 -58.97 2.05
C ALA A 218 11.69 -58.53 3.32
N GLY A 219 10.99 -58.11 4.36
CA GLY A 219 11.53 -57.80 5.68
C GLY A 219 12.15 -56.40 5.80
N PHE A 220 11.83 -55.46 4.91
CA PHE A 220 12.24 -54.06 5.03
C PHE A 220 11.13 -53.25 5.73
N SER A 221 11.52 -52.35 6.63
CA SER A 221 10.58 -51.32 7.08
C SER A 221 10.31 -50.32 5.94
N PHE A 222 9.23 -49.54 6.04
CA PHE A 222 8.93 -48.50 5.04
C PHE A 222 10.10 -47.49 4.92
N ASP A 223 10.69 -47.09 6.04
CA ASP A 223 11.83 -46.17 6.05
C ASP A 223 13.06 -46.81 5.40
N ASP A 224 13.31 -48.11 5.64
CA ASP A 224 14.38 -48.82 4.94
C ASP A 224 14.12 -48.85 3.43
N THR A 225 12.89 -49.14 2.99
CA THR A 225 12.51 -49.11 1.57
C THR A 225 12.84 -47.78 0.94
N VAL A 226 12.47 -46.66 1.58
CA VAL A 226 12.81 -45.31 1.10
C VAL A 226 14.31 -45.16 0.96
N LYS A 227 15.08 -45.59 1.97
CA LYS A 227 16.55 -45.50 1.92
C LYS A 227 17.16 -46.29 0.76
N TRP A 228 16.74 -47.53 0.54
CA TRP A 228 17.23 -48.36 -0.56
C TRP A 228 16.83 -47.81 -1.93
N LYS A 229 15.60 -47.30 -2.07
CA LYS A 229 15.13 -46.69 -3.31
C LYS A 229 15.83 -45.37 -3.62
N ASP A 230 16.06 -44.53 -2.62
CA ASP A 230 16.83 -43.30 -2.78
C ASP A 230 18.28 -43.61 -3.16
N SER A 231 18.84 -44.71 -2.64
CA SER A 231 20.11 -45.26 -3.08
C SER A 231 20.05 -45.88 -4.48
N GLY A 232 18.88 -45.99 -5.11
CA GLY A 232 18.69 -46.49 -6.48
C GLY A 232 18.81 -48.00 -6.61
N PHE A 233 18.41 -48.75 -5.57
CA PHE A 233 18.38 -50.21 -5.59
C PHE A 233 16.96 -50.70 -5.86
N THR A 234 16.86 -51.75 -6.68
CA THR A 234 15.66 -52.57 -6.78
C THR A 234 15.51 -53.45 -5.53
N LEU A 235 14.32 -54.01 -5.31
CA LEU A 235 14.06 -54.90 -4.18
C LEU A 235 15.03 -56.11 -4.16
N GLU A 236 15.33 -56.68 -5.33
CA GLU A 236 16.22 -57.84 -5.46
C GLU A 236 17.66 -57.48 -5.08
N GLU A 237 18.17 -56.35 -5.58
CA GLU A 237 19.53 -55.89 -5.26
C GLU A 237 19.66 -55.47 -3.78
N ALA A 238 18.61 -54.86 -3.22
CA ALA A 238 18.56 -54.52 -1.80
C ALA A 238 18.55 -55.77 -0.92
N LEU A 239 17.82 -56.83 -1.30
CA LEU A 239 17.84 -58.12 -0.61
C LEU A 239 19.22 -58.75 -0.62
N LEU A 240 19.87 -58.79 -1.79
CA LEU A 240 21.23 -59.32 -1.92
C LEU A 240 22.22 -58.55 -1.03
N SER A 241 22.15 -57.22 -1.06
CA SER A 241 23.02 -56.35 -0.28
C SER A 241 22.79 -56.47 1.22
N LYS A 242 21.52 -56.51 1.65
CA LYS A 242 21.14 -56.73 3.05
C LYS A 242 21.59 -58.11 3.55
N ASN A 243 21.45 -59.16 2.74
CA ASN A 243 21.94 -60.50 3.07
C ASN A 243 23.47 -60.57 3.17
N ALA A 244 24.18 -59.67 2.48
CA ALA A 244 25.61 -59.47 2.63
C ALA A 244 25.99 -58.59 3.85
N GLY A 245 25.01 -58.17 4.68
CA GLY A 245 25.23 -57.35 5.87
C GLY A 245 25.47 -55.86 5.58
N LEU A 246 25.19 -55.38 4.37
CA LEU A 246 25.38 -53.98 3.99
C LEU A 246 24.14 -53.16 4.32
N SER A 247 24.36 -51.93 4.81
CA SER A 247 23.31 -50.90 4.81
C SER A 247 23.08 -50.36 3.39
N ALA A 248 21.98 -49.64 3.16
CA ALA A 248 21.71 -49.01 1.87
C ALA A 248 22.85 -48.06 1.44
N VAL A 249 23.41 -47.32 2.40
CA VAL A 249 24.50 -46.37 2.19
C VAL A 249 25.80 -47.09 1.88
N ASP A 250 26.14 -48.14 2.64
CA ASP A 250 27.36 -48.93 2.38
C ASP A 250 27.30 -49.64 1.03
N ALA A 251 26.13 -50.16 0.65
CA ALA A 251 25.90 -50.78 -0.65
C ALA A 251 26.02 -49.76 -1.79
N GLU A 252 25.50 -48.55 -1.61
CA GLU A 252 25.64 -47.45 -2.57
C GLU A 252 27.10 -47.03 -2.74
N LEU A 253 27.81 -46.81 -1.63
CA LEU A 253 29.23 -46.46 -1.64
C LEU A 253 30.04 -47.54 -2.33
N LYS A 254 29.81 -48.82 -2.01
CA LYS A 254 30.44 -49.95 -2.67
C LYS A 254 30.16 -49.97 -4.18
N ARG A 255 28.90 -49.79 -4.59
CA ARG A 255 28.51 -49.76 -6.01
C ARG A 255 29.16 -48.61 -6.76
N PHE A 256 29.20 -47.43 -6.14
CA PHE A 256 29.92 -46.28 -6.68
C PHE A 256 31.42 -46.59 -6.76
N ASP A 257 32.00 -47.23 -5.76
CA ASP A 257 33.42 -47.54 -5.69
C ASP A 257 33.87 -48.60 -6.71
N GLU A 258 32.99 -49.54 -7.06
CA GLU A 258 33.22 -50.58 -8.06
C GLU A 258 32.93 -50.13 -9.51
N THR A 259 32.35 -48.93 -9.69
CA THR A 259 32.08 -48.40 -11.03
C THR A 259 33.40 -48.14 -11.77
N VAL A 260 33.54 -48.66 -13.00
CA VAL A 260 34.79 -48.60 -13.78
C VAL A 260 35.04 -47.21 -14.37
N ASP A 261 33.98 -46.58 -14.89
CA ASP A 261 34.04 -45.26 -15.52
C ASP A 261 33.27 -44.24 -14.65
N LYS A 262 33.88 -43.87 -13.53
CA LYS A 262 33.27 -42.88 -12.62
C LYS A 262 33.45 -41.50 -13.21
N GLY A 263 32.36 -40.74 -13.29
CA GLY A 263 32.45 -39.29 -13.50
C GLY A 263 33.07 -38.59 -12.30
N ASP A 264 33.17 -37.27 -12.35
CA ASP A 264 33.72 -36.48 -11.25
C ASP A 264 32.93 -36.64 -9.95
N GLU A 265 33.62 -36.48 -8.82
CA GLU A 265 32.99 -36.52 -7.50
C GLU A 265 33.50 -35.37 -6.62
N ILE A 266 32.67 -34.97 -5.66
CA ILE A 266 33.09 -34.18 -4.50
C ILE A 266 33.32 -35.17 -3.36
N SER A 267 34.57 -35.38 -2.97
CA SER A 267 34.93 -36.32 -1.91
C SER A 267 34.54 -35.80 -0.52
N SER A 268 34.62 -34.48 -0.33
CA SER A 268 34.13 -33.78 0.87
C SER A 268 33.66 -32.37 0.54
N PHE A 269 32.57 -31.97 1.18
CA PHE A 269 32.03 -30.62 1.16
C PHE A 269 31.78 -30.17 2.60
N ASP A 270 32.51 -29.18 3.07
CA ASP A 270 32.38 -28.64 4.42
C ASP A 270 32.04 -27.15 4.38
N ALA A 271 30.90 -26.76 4.96
CA ALA A 271 30.50 -25.37 5.11
C ALA A 271 30.60 -24.92 6.58
N ASP A 272 31.38 -23.89 6.87
CA ASP A 272 31.40 -23.21 8.17
C ASP A 272 30.70 -21.85 8.02
N ILE A 273 29.59 -21.67 8.74
CA ILE A 273 28.71 -20.50 8.69
C ILE A 273 28.77 -19.83 10.05
N THR A 274 29.26 -18.59 10.10
CA THR A 274 29.24 -17.75 11.30
C THR A 274 28.16 -16.69 11.17
N ILE A 275 27.23 -16.66 12.12
CA ILE A 275 26.19 -15.63 12.19
C ILE A 275 26.71 -14.44 12.99
N ASN A 276 26.72 -13.26 12.38
CA ASN A 276 27.11 -12.03 13.03
C ASN A 276 25.92 -11.32 13.70
N LYS A 277 26.21 -10.45 14.66
CA LYS A 277 25.19 -9.69 15.40
C LYS A 277 24.35 -8.76 14.52
N ASP A 278 24.86 -8.34 13.37
CA ASP A 278 24.14 -7.48 12.42
C ASP A 278 23.33 -8.26 11.37
N GLY A 279 23.23 -9.59 11.53
CA GLY A 279 22.50 -10.49 10.63
C GLY A 279 23.27 -10.86 9.36
N THR A 280 24.51 -10.37 9.20
CA THR A 280 25.39 -10.87 8.15
C THR A 280 25.90 -12.27 8.48
N LEU A 281 26.15 -13.07 7.44
CA LEU A 281 26.71 -14.39 7.52
C LEU A 281 28.09 -14.39 6.88
N ASP A 282 29.08 -14.87 7.61
CA ASP A 282 30.38 -15.21 7.08
C ASP A 282 30.43 -16.70 6.77
N VAL A 283 30.64 -17.04 5.50
CA VAL A 283 30.61 -18.43 5.03
C VAL A 283 31.97 -18.82 4.46
N ILE A 284 32.48 -19.96 4.91
CA ILE A 284 33.67 -20.61 4.37
C ILE A 284 33.25 -22.00 3.88
N GLU A 285 33.36 -22.23 2.58
CA GLU A 285 33.13 -23.54 1.97
C GLU A 285 34.47 -24.16 1.58
N THR A 286 34.72 -25.37 2.04
CA THR A 286 35.90 -26.18 1.69
C THR A 286 35.43 -27.39 0.91
N ILE A 287 35.86 -27.51 -0.34
CA ILE A 287 35.31 -28.45 -1.31
C ILE A 287 36.47 -29.21 -1.94
N ALA A 288 36.55 -30.51 -1.68
CA ALA A 288 37.51 -31.39 -2.31
C ALA A 288 36.85 -32.07 -3.52
N ILE A 289 37.28 -31.68 -4.72
CA ILE A 289 36.78 -32.25 -5.97
C ILE A 289 37.80 -33.24 -6.54
N ILE A 290 37.31 -34.26 -7.24
CA ILE A 290 38.13 -35.17 -8.04
C ILE A 290 37.72 -34.99 -9.49
N ASN A 291 38.59 -34.33 -10.26
CA ASN A 291 38.42 -34.07 -11.68
C ASN A 291 38.99 -35.23 -12.51
N ARG A 292 38.16 -35.82 -13.37
CA ARG A 292 38.45 -36.96 -14.24
C ARG A 292 38.37 -36.55 -15.72
N PRO A 293 38.97 -37.31 -16.65
CA PRO A 293 39.03 -36.92 -18.06
C PRO A 293 37.64 -36.65 -18.67
N GLY A 294 37.42 -35.44 -19.19
CA GLY A 294 36.13 -35.03 -19.78
C GLY A 294 34.98 -34.86 -18.78
N GLY A 295 35.30 -34.70 -17.50
CA GLY A 295 34.36 -34.51 -16.40
C GLY A 295 33.73 -33.12 -16.33
N VAL A 296 32.71 -32.97 -15.46
CA VAL A 296 31.99 -31.71 -15.23
C VAL A 296 32.84 -30.61 -14.58
N TYR A 297 33.95 -30.96 -13.93
CA TYR A 297 34.89 -30.05 -13.29
C TYR A 297 36.15 -29.78 -14.13
N GLU A 298 36.17 -30.14 -15.43
CA GLU A 298 37.28 -29.84 -16.34
C GLU A 298 37.64 -28.35 -16.33
N TYR A 299 36.65 -27.46 -16.24
CA TYR A 299 36.84 -26.01 -16.17
C TYR A 299 36.64 -25.44 -14.75
N GLY A 300 36.67 -26.32 -13.75
CA GLY A 300 36.57 -25.99 -12.33
C GLY A 300 35.18 -26.13 -11.72
N TYR A 301 35.06 -25.75 -10.45
CA TYR A 301 33.84 -25.91 -9.67
C TYR A 301 32.85 -24.78 -9.91
N SER A 302 31.55 -25.12 -9.97
CA SER A 302 30.48 -24.14 -10.18
C SER A 302 29.54 -24.11 -8.97
N LYS A 303 29.17 -22.91 -8.52
CA LYS A 303 28.25 -22.68 -7.40
C LYS A 303 27.11 -21.74 -7.81
N VAL A 304 25.89 -22.14 -7.50
CA VAL A 304 24.74 -21.23 -7.54
C VAL A 304 24.90 -20.20 -6.44
N LEU A 305 24.98 -18.91 -6.81
CA LEU A 305 25.08 -17.85 -5.82
C LEU A 305 23.81 -17.84 -4.97
N PRO A 306 23.91 -17.56 -3.66
CA PRO A 306 22.76 -17.49 -2.78
C PRO A 306 21.95 -16.21 -3.04
N VAL A 307 21.55 -15.90 -4.27
CA VAL A 307 20.86 -14.65 -4.67
C VAL A 307 19.32 -14.74 -4.57
N SER A 308 18.81 -15.95 -4.38
CA SER A 308 17.41 -16.23 -4.07
C SER A 308 17.31 -17.22 -2.91
N GLY A 309 16.22 -17.15 -2.15
CA GLY A 309 15.92 -18.13 -1.11
C GLY A 309 14.43 -18.12 -0.80
N GLU A 310 13.81 -19.31 -0.83
CA GLU A 310 12.50 -19.51 -0.21
C GLU A 310 12.72 -19.75 1.28
N LEU A 311 12.30 -18.79 2.10
CA LEU A 311 12.20 -18.98 3.53
C LEU A 311 10.73 -19.34 3.83
N ARG A 312 10.55 -20.51 4.45
CA ARG A 312 9.23 -21.07 4.73
C ARG A 312 8.98 -20.99 6.22
N SER A 313 8.29 -19.93 6.66
CA SER A 313 7.68 -19.93 7.98
C SER A 313 6.60 -21.02 8.01
N TYR A 314 6.59 -21.86 9.03
CA TYR A 314 5.65 -22.97 9.17
C TYR A 314 4.20 -22.44 9.21
N GLY A 315 3.52 -22.47 8.05
CA GLY A 315 2.06 -22.42 7.96
C GLY A 315 1.42 -21.16 7.38
N PHE A 316 2.04 -19.98 7.40
CA PHE A 316 1.27 -18.74 7.12
C PHE A 316 1.84 -17.79 6.05
N SER A 317 3.10 -17.86 5.65
CA SER A 317 3.60 -17.05 4.53
C SER A 317 4.80 -17.68 3.81
N ARG A 318 4.82 -17.52 2.48
CA ARG A 318 6.03 -17.66 1.66
C ARG A 318 6.75 -16.34 1.72
N GLU A 319 7.82 -16.23 2.52
CA GLU A 319 8.72 -15.09 2.40
C GLU A 319 9.78 -15.41 1.34
N MET A 320 9.58 -14.84 0.15
CA MET A 320 10.60 -14.85 -0.89
C MET A 320 11.60 -13.73 -0.58
N TYR A 321 12.78 -14.09 -0.06
CA TYR A 321 13.87 -13.14 0.07
C TYR A 321 14.53 -12.98 -1.30
N SER A 322 14.55 -11.75 -1.82
CA SER A 322 15.15 -11.44 -3.12
C SER A 322 16.44 -10.62 -2.97
N ASN A 323 17.54 -11.15 -3.52
CA ASN A 323 18.86 -10.51 -3.63
C ASN A 323 19.53 -10.11 -2.31
N PRO A 324 19.83 -11.08 -1.43
CA PRO A 324 20.83 -10.84 -0.40
C PRO A 324 22.15 -10.41 -1.06
N VAL A 325 22.93 -9.61 -0.34
CA VAL A 325 24.27 -9.23 -0.78
C VAL A 325 25.12 -10.49 -0.84
N PHE A 326 25.92 -10.62 -1.89
CA PHE A 326 26.97 -11.62 -1.98
C PHE A 326 28.29 -10.85 -2.19
N GLU A 327 29.14 -10.87 -1.17
CA GLU A 327 30.46 -10.24 -1.21
C GLU A 327 31.53 -11.32 -1.11
N LEU A 328 32.20 -11.58 -2.23
CA LEU A 328 33.28 -12.54 -2.29
C LEU A 328 34.53 -11.98 -1.60
N LYS A 329 35.09 -12.70 -0.63
CA LYS A 329 36.29 -12.32 0.12
C LYS A 329 37.55 -12.95 -0.48
N SER A 330 37.53 -14.27 -0.70
CA SER A 330 38.65 -14.99 -1.31
C SER A 330 38.21 -16.29 -1.97
N ILE A 331 38.98 -16.70 -2.96
CA ILE A 331 38.91 -18.02 -3.61
C ILE A 331 40.33 -18.57 -3.66
N GLU A 332 40.51 -19.77 -3.13
CA GLU A 332 41.76 -20.52 -3.21
C GLU A 332 41.52 -21.85 -3.90
N VAL A 333 42.43 -22.23 -4.80
CA VAL A 333 42.50 -23.55 -5.44
C VAL A 333 43.89 -24.11 -5.14
N ASP A 334 43.95 -25.25 -4.46
CA ASP A 334 45.18 -25.89 -4.00
C ASP A 334 46.10 -24.96 -3.20
N GLY A 335 45.50 -24.10 -2.37
CA GLY A 335 46.19 -23.11 -1.53
C GLY A 335 46.76 -21.90 -2.27
N SER A 336 46.54 -21.79 -3.58
CA SER A 336 46.89 -20.61 -4.39
C SER A 336 45.64 -19.78 -4.70
N ILE A 337 45.78 -18.47 -4.93
CA ILE A 337 44.66 -17.61 -5.34
C ILE A 337 44.05 -18.15 -6.64
N GLY A 338 42.77 -18.47 -6.61
CA GLY A 338 42.03 -19.01 -7.76
C GLY A 338 41.52 -17.93 -8.71
N GLU A 339 41.56 -18.21 -10.01
CA GLU A 339 40.80 -17.45 -11.01
C GLU A 339 39.30 -17.75 -10.86
N TYR A 340 38.42 -16.78 -11.13
CA TYR A 340 36.97 -17.00 -11.11
C TYR A 340 36.25 -16.04 -12.05
N TYR A 341 35.01 -16.37 -12.39
CA TYR A 341 34.09 -15.46 -13.07
C TYR A 341 32.64 -15.74 -12.66
N ILE A 342 31.77 -14.74 -12.79
CA ILE A 342 30.35 -14.86 -12.50
C ILE A 342 29.55 -14.68 -13.79
N SER A 343 28.63 -15.61 -14.07
CA SER A 343 27.74 -15.55 -15.24
C SER A 343 26.39 -16.17 -14.88
N ASN A 344 25.28 -15.50 -15.21
CA ASN A 344 23.92 -16.00 -14.95
C ASN A 344 23.68 -16.49 -13.50
N ASN A 345 24.12 -15.73 -12.50
CA ASN A 345 24.04 -16.08 -11.06
C ASN A 345 24.81 -17.34 -10.64
N LEU A 346 25.71 -17.84 -11.49
CA LEU A 346 26.64 -18.92 -11.17
C LEU A 346 28.04 -18.34 -11.00
N LEU A 347 28.68 -18.71 -9.89
CA LEU A 347 30.11 -18.51 -9.65
C LEU A 347 30.86 -19.72 -10.22
N TYR A 348 31.80 -19.46 -11.12
CA TYR A 348 32.71 -20.46 -11.65
C TYR A 348 34.09 -20.24 -11.05
N VAL A 349 34.61 -21.23 -10.33
CA VAL A 349 35.94 -21.25 -9.73
C VAL A 349 36.88 -21.97 -10.71
N GLY A 350 37.71 -21.21 -11.41
CA GLY A 350 38.52 -21.69 -12.52
C GLY A 350 38.61 -20.68 -13.66
N SER A 351 39.24 -21.11 -14.75
CA SER A 351 39.43 -20.30 -15.97
C SER A 351 38.59 -20.87 -17.12
N LYS A 352 38.01 -20.02 -17.97
CA LYS A 352 37.31 -20.50 -19.18
C LYS A 352 38.26 -21.14 -20.19
N ASP A 353 39.51 -20.69 -20.21
CA ASP A 353 40.47 -21.01 -21.27
C ASP A 353 41.56 -21.99 -20.82
N LYS A 354 41.58 -22.36 -19.53
CA LYS A 354 42.57 -23.28 -18.95
C LYS A 354 41.86 -24.36 -18.15
N PRO A 355 41.82 -25.61 -18.65
CA PRO A 355 41.25 -26.71 -17.90
C PRO A 355 42.07 -26.97 -16.63
N LEU A 356 41.37 -27.34 -15.57
CA LEU A 356 41.95 -27.84 -14.33
C LEU A 356 42.67 -29.16 -14.64
N LYS A 357 43.78 -29.42 -13.94
CA LYS A 357 44.47 -30.70 -14.11
C LYS A 357 43.55 -31.84 -13.65
N GLU A 358 43.79 -33.02 -14.18
CA GLU A 358 43.12 -34.23 -13.67
C GLU A 358 43.69 -34.56 -12.28
N GLY A 359 42.81 -35.00 -11.38
CA GLY A 359 43.17 -35.36 -10.00
C GLY A 359 42.35 -34.63 -8.94
N GLU A 360 42.86 -34.71 -7.71
CA GLU A 360 42.23 -34.09 -6.54
C GLU A 360 42.60 -32.62 -6.47
N HIS A 361 41.59 -31.77 -6.22
CA HIS A 361 41.75 -30.34 -6.03
C HIS A 361 40.97 -29.87 -4.81
N LEU A 362 41.62 -29.02 -4.01
CA LEU A 362 41.00 -28.42 -2.83
C LEU A 362 40.62 -26.98 -3.13
N ILE A 363 39.32 -26.70 -3.06
CA ILE A 363 38.76 -25.38 -3.29
C ILE A 363 38.30 -24.81 -1.95
N LYS A 364 38.73 -23.59 -1.64
CA LYS A 364 38.27 -22.85 -0.48
C LYS A 364 37.66 -21.53 -0.91
N LEU A 365 36.37 -21.36 -0.62
CA LEU A 365 35.57 -20.21 -0.99
C LEU A 365 35.16 -19.47 0.29
N SER A 366 35.53 -18.18 0.42
CA SER A 366 35.10 -17.33 1.52
C SER A 366 34.27 -16.15 1.00
N TYR A 367 33.09 -15.97 1.55
CA TYR A 367 32.19 -14.87 1.20
C TYR A 367 31.34 -14.42 2.38
N SER A 368 30.78 -13.22 2.27
CA SER A 368 29.78 -12.68 3.19
C SER A 368 28.43 -12.59 2.48
N THR A 369 27.35 -12.87 3.20
CA THR A 369 25.97 -12.66 2.73
C THR A 369 25.07 -12.12 3.84
N ASP A 370 23.85 -11.69 3.53
CA ASP A 370 22.88 -11.12 4.48
C ASP A 370 21.45 -11.65 4.22
N GLY A 371 20.48 -11.24 5.05
CA GLY A 371 19.06 -11.53 4.81
C GLY A 371 18.71 -13.03 4.81
N ARG A 372 19.41 -13.81 5.64
CA ARG A 372 19.19 -15.26 5.82
C ARG A 372 18.60 -15.62 7.19
N ILE A 373 18.37 -14.60 8.03
CA ILE A 373 17.75 -14.74 9.34
C ILE A 373 16.27 -14.33 9.21
N LEU A 374 15.38 -15.21 9.64
CA LEU A 374 13.97 -14.97 9.82
C LEU A 374 13.73 -14.38 11.22
N ASP A 375 13.06 -13.22 11.23
CA ASP A 375 12.67 -12.48 12.44
C ASP A 375 11.29 -12.98 12.90
N GLU A 376 11.25 -14.15 13.55
CA GLU A 376 10.00 -14.79 14.00
C GLU A 376 9.54 -14.22 15.35
N PRO A 377 8.23 -14.18 15.68
CA PRO A 377 7.75 -13.51 16.89
C PRO A 377 8.42 -13.95 18.21
N HIS A 378 8.86 -15.22 18.30
CA HIS A 378 9.40 -15.81 19.52
C HIS A 378 10.85 -16.31 19.42
N HIS A 379 11.43 -16.38 18.22
CA HIS A 379 12.80 -16.84 17.98
C HIS A 379 13.38 -16.15 16.74
N ASP A 380 14.70 -16.23 16.56
CA ASP A 380 15.33 -15.91 15.27
C ASP A 380 15.71 -17.24 14.60
N GLU A 381 15.61 -17.32 13.27
CA GLU A 381 15.82 -18.59 12.56
C GLU A 381 16.70 -18.42 11.32
N LEU A 382 17.81 -19.15 11.28
CA LEU A 382 18.61 -19.31 10.07
C LEU A 382 18.00 -20.41 9.21
N TYR A 383 17.80 -20.15 7.92
CA TYR A 383 17.70 -21.22 6.92
C TYR A 383 18.68 -20.94 5.77
N PHE A 384 19.53 -21.94 5.51
CA PHE A 384 20.62 -21.83 4.56
C PHE A 384 20.70 -23.08 3.69
N SER A 385 20.74 -22.88 2.36
CA SER A 385 20.88 -23.97 1.39
C SER A 385 22.33 -24.08 0.97
N ILE A 386 22.95 -25.23 1.23
CA ILE A 386 24.35 -25.52 0.91
C ILE A 386 24.43 -26.13 -0.49
N VAL A 387 23.58 -27.13 -0.75
CA VAL A 387 23.41 -27.78 -2.05
C VAL A 387 21.96 -27.57 -2.51
N GLU A 388 21.77 -26.70 -3.50
CA GLU A 388 20.47 -26.38 -4.10
C GLU A 388 20.19 -27.31 -5.29
N GLU A 389 19.21 -28.22 -5.13
CA GLU A 389 18.74 -29.21 -6.13
C GLU A 389 19.86 -29.76 -7.01
N ASN A 390 20.92 -30.34 -6.40
CA ASN A 390 22.21 -30.71 -7.01
C ASN A 390 22.21 -30.77 -8.55
N PHE A 391 22.26 -29.58 -9.17
CA PHE A 391 21.76 -29.39 -10.54
C PHE A 391 22.72 -29.94 -11.58
N PHE A 392 24.01 -29.95 -11.24
CA PHE A 392 25.08 -30.47 -12.06
C PHE A 392 25.24 -31.99 -11.94
N GLY A 393 24.45 -32.65 -11.08
CA GLY A 393 24.41 -34.10 -10.95
C GLY A 393 25.68 -34.74 -10.36
N GLY A 394 26.60 -33.93 -9.81
CA GLY A 394 27.85 -34.44 -9.24
C GLY A 394 27.62 -35.28 -8.00
N TYR A 395 28.35 -36.39 -7.86
CA TYR A 395 28.27 -37.24 -6.67
C TYR A 395 29.01 -36.57 -5.50
N ILE A 396 28.31 -36.26 -4.41
CA ILE A 396 28.91 -35.68 -3.20
C ILE A 396 28.98 -36.77 -2.14
N ARG A 397 30.18 -37.29 -1.88
CA ARG A 397 30.37 -38.43 -0.98
C ARG A 397 30.09 -38.08 0.47
N ASN A 398 30.67 -36.98 0.95
CA ASN A 398 30.49 -36.47 2.31
C ASN A 398 30.14 -34.99 2.25
N ALA A 399 29.13 -34.58 3.02
CA ALA A 399 28.76 -33.19 3.18
C ALA A 399 28.51 -32.87 4.66
N SER A 400 29.10 -31.78 5.14
CA SER A 400 28.91 -31.30 6.50
C SER A 400 28.70 -29.79 6.55
N VAL A 401 28.00 -29.34 7.58
CA VAL A 401 27.73 -27.93 7.84
C VAL A 401 27.93 -27.65 9.32
N THR A 402 28.65 -26.59 9.64
CA THR A 402 28.79 -26.08 11.00
C THR A 402 28.22 -24.67 11.04
N VAL A 403 27.24 -24.43 11.91
CA VAL A 403 26.64 -23.13 12.15
C VAL A 403 27.11 -22.63 13.52
N ARG A 404 27.70 -21.44 13.57
CA ARG A 404 28.18 -20.80 14.79
C ARG A 404 27.30 -19.60 15.10
N LEU A 405 26.62 -19.64 16.24
CA LEU A 405 25.76 -18.56 16.69
C LEU A 405 26.56 -17.43 17.35
N PRO A 406 25.98 -16.21 17.46
CA PRO A 406 26.61 -15.13 18.19
C PRO A 406 26.82 -15.49 19.67
N LYS A 407 27.74 -14.76 20.32
CA LYS A 407 28.05 -14.97 21.73
C LYS A 407 26.83 -14.81 22.64
N GLY A 408 26.57 -15.85 23.43
CA GLY A 408 25.48 -15.90 24.42
C GLY A 408 24.15 -16.40 23.87
N THR A 409 24.13 -16.85 22.61
CA THR A 409 22.94 -17.38 21.96
C THR A 409 22.83 -18.89 22.14
N ASP A 410 21.68 -19.34 22.62
CA ASP A 410 21.31 -20.74 22.78
C ASP A 410 20.42 -21.23 21.62
N VAL A 411 20.63 -22.47 21.19
CA VAL A 411 19.81 -23.13 20.16
C VAL A 411 18.48 -23.59 20.76
N ILE A 412 17.38 -23.36 20.02
CA ILE A 412 16.05 -23.88 20.35
C ILE A 412 15.82 -25.19 19.59
N TYR A 413 16.14 -25.22 18.29
CA TYR A 413 16.08 -26.43 17.47
C TYR A 413 17.05 -26.39 16.29
N ALA A 414 17.40 -27.58 15.81
CA ALA A 414 18.21 -27.79 14.63
C ALA A 414 17.47 -28.76 13.68
N GLY A 415 17.16 -28.30 12.48
CA GLY A 415 16.45 -29.06 11.45
C GLY A 415 17.02 -28.77 10.07
N GLY A 416 16.31 -29.17 9.02
CA GLY A 416 16.75 -28.93 7.66
C GLY A 416 16.20 -29.95 6.67
N LYS A 417 16.88 -30.10 5.54
CA LYS A 417 16.60 -31.12 4.54
C LYS A 417 17.91 -31.65 4.00
N ALA A 418 18.01 -32.96 3.85
CA ALA A 418 19.09 -33.63 3.14
C ALA A 418 18.50 -34.79 2.33
N GLY A 419 18.82 -34.85 1.04
CA GLY A 419 18.28 -35.84 0.11
C GLY A 419 17.18 -35.29 -0.81
N LEU A 420 16.39 -36.18 -1.40
CA LEU A 420 15.30 -35.83 -2.32
C LEU A 420 14.09 -35.20 -1.57
N TYR A 421 13.35 -34.30 -2.21
CA TYR A 421 12.11 -33.71 -1.68
C TYR A 421 12.25 -33.10 -0.25
N LYS A 422 11.55 -33.64 0.76
CA LYS A 422 11.57 -33.18 2.16
C LYS A 422 12.32 -34.13 3.11
N ARG A 423 13.25 -34.95 2.60
CA ARG A 423 13.98 -35.90 3.43
C ARG A 423 14.92 -35.17 4.39
N GLU A 424 15.12 -35.76 5.56
CA GLU A 424 16.01 -35.28 6.62
C GLU A 424 17.17 -36.29 6.78
N ASP A 425 17.81 -36.68 5.68
CA ASP A 425 18.91 -37.64 5.68
C ASP A 425 20.22 -37.00 6.20
N PHE A 426 20.17 -36.47 7.43
CA PHE A 426 21.30 -35.88 8.13
C PHE A 426 21.26 -36.22 9.62
N VAL A 427 22.39 -36.10 10.28
CA VAL A 427 22.51 -36.11 11.74
C VAL A 427 22.91 -34.71 12.19
N SER A 428 22.17 -34.16 13.15
CA SER A 428 22.51 -32.89 13.78
C SER A 428 23.01 -33.10 15.21
N SER A 429 23.88 -32.21 15.68
CA SER A 429 24.33 -32.15 17.07
C SER A 429 24.59 -30.71 17.47
N VAL A 430 24.41 -30.39 18.75
CA VAL A 430 24.63 -29.06 19.31
C VAL A 430 25.73 -29.15 20.36
N ALA A 431 26.72 -28.28 20.24
CA ALA A 431 27.76 -28.08 21.23
C ALA A 431 27.56 -26.72 21.90
N GLU A 432 27.23 -26.74 23.18
CA GLU A 432 27.11 -25.52 23.99
C GLU A 432 28.50 -24.92 24.24
N THR A 433 28.67 -23.62 23.93
CA THR A 433 29.96 -22.96 24.12
C THR A 433 29.82 -21.59 24.79
N SER A 434 30.88 -21.14 25.48
CA SER A 434 30.92 -19.81 26.09
C SER A 434 30.89 -18.66 25.07
N ASN A 435 31.05 -18.96 23.78
CA ASN A 435 31.06 -18.02 22.67
C ASN A 435 29.80 -18.11 21.79
N GLY A 436 28.75 -18.80 22.25
CA GLY A 436 27.53 -19.11 21.49
C GLY A 436 27.50 -20.57 21.05
N ASP A 437 26.30 -21.15 20.95
CA ASP A 437 26.15 -22.54 20.55
C ASP A 437 26.64 -22.79 19.13
N VAL A 438 27.16 -24.01 18.91
CA VAL A 438 27.62 -24.48 17.60
C VAL A 438 26.79 -25.69 17.19
N VAL A 439 26.15 -25.61 16.03
CA VAL A 439 25.33 -26.69 15.48
C VAL A 439 26.06 -27.35 14.33
N SER A 440 26.26 -28.66 14.40
CA SER A 440 26.89 -29.45 13.34
C SER A 440 25.86 -30.36 12.68
N PHE A 441 25.82 -30.34 11.36
CA PHE A 441 25.01 -31.21 10.50
C PHE A 441 25.92 -32.07 9.63
N ILE A 442 25.65 -33.36 9.56
CA ILE A 442 26.39 -34.32 8.72
C ILE A 442 25.37 -35.06 7.86
N ALA A 443 25.52 -35.01 6.53
CA ALA A 443 24.68 -35.80 5.65
C ALA A 443 24.84 -37.30 5.96
N ALA A 444 23.74 -38.01 6.15
CA ALA A 444 23.74 -39.42 6.53
C ALA A 444 24.00 -40.36 5.33
N ARG A 445 24.14 -39.79 4.13
CA ARG A 445 24.39 -40.49 2.87
C ARG A 445 25.02 -39.55 1.84
N PRO A 446 25.60 -40.11 0.76
CA PRO A 446 26.00 -39.35 -0.40
C PRO A 446 24.83 -38.57 -1.02
N LEU A 447 25.09 -37.35 -1.51
CA LEU A 447 24.12 -36.55 -2.23
C LEU A 447 24.32 -36.74 -3.75
N LYS A 448 23.23 -37.02 -4.45
CA LYS A 448 23.18 -37.26 -5.90
C LYS A 448 22.39 -36.17 -6.62
N GLU A 449 22.25 -36.31 -7.93
CA GLU A 449 21.40 -35.45 -8.76
C GLU A 449 20.03 -35.22 -8.11
N ARG A 450 19.56 -33.97 -8.12
CA ARG A 450 18.28 -33.51 -7.54
C ARG A 450 18.16 -33.62 -6.01
N MET A 451 19.16 -34.14 -5.30
CA MET A 451 19.18 -34.09 -3.85
C MET A 451 19.55 -32.70 -3.35
N HIS A 452 18.97 -32.31 -2.22
CA HIS A 452 19.22 -31.03 -1.57
C HIS A 452 20.02 -31.24 -0.30
N PHE A 453 20.74 -30.21 0.14
CA PHE A 453 21.21 -30.11 1.51
C PHE A 453 21.06 -28.68 2.01
N ALA A 454 20.16 -28.50 2.96
CA ALA A 454 19.83 -27.21 3.57
C ALA A 454 19.66 -27.40 5.08
N VAL A 455 20.08 -26.43 5.85
CA VAL A 455 20.02 -26.46 7.32
C VAL A 455 19.11 -25.37 7.84
N THR A 456 18.52 -25.63 8.99
CA THR A 456 17.65 -24.71 9.72
C THR A 456 18.05 -24.71 11.18
N VAL A 457 18.29 -23.52 11.74
CA VAL A 457 18.67 -23.36 13.14
C VAL A 457 17.80 -22.26 13.74
N GLY A 458 16.88 -22.65 14.62
CA GLY A 458 16.10 -21.72 15.44
C GLY A 458 16.84 -21.45 16.75
N PHE A 459 16.97 -20.18 17.14
CA PHE A 459 17.73 -19.77 18.31
C PHE A 459 17.09 -18.60 19.05
N VAL A 460 17.52 -18.38 20.30
CA VAL A 460 16.96 -17.34 21.17
C VAL A 460 17.09 -15.95 20.55
N LYS A 461 15.99 -15.19 20.62
CA LYS A 461 15.87 -13.88 19.97
C LYS A 461 16.70 -12.79 20.66
N GLY A 462 17.08 -11.77 19.89
CA GLY A 462 17.68 -10.53 20.40
C GLY A 462 19.21 -10.52 20.42
N TYR A 463 19.83 -11.57 19.85
CA TYR A 463 21.27 -11.65 19.65
C TYR A 463 21.70 -11.27 18.22
N VAL A 464 20.73 -11.22 17.30
CA VAL A 464 20.86 -10.67 15.96
C VAL A 464 19.95 -9.44 15.85
N ASP A 465 20.52 -8.28 15.56
CA ASP A 465 19.80 -7.04 15.28
C ASP A 465 20.32 -6.47 13.95
N GLU A 466 19.58 -6.70 12.88
CA GLU A 466 19.89 -6.15 11.56
C GLU A 466 19.90 -4.61 11.55
N GLY A 467 19.29 -3.95 12.55
CA GLY A 467 19.19 -2.50 12.63
C GLY A 467 18.16 -1.92 11.65
N ILE A 468 17.55 -0.80 12.04
CA ILE A 468 16.42 -0.19 11.31
C ILE A 468 16.79 0.17 9.85
N LEU A 469 18.01 0.66 9.61
CA LEU A 469 18.48 1.02 8.27
C LEU A 469 18.60 -0.19 7.34
N HIS A 470 19.07 -1.33 7.85
CA HIS A 470 19.17 -2.56 7.07
C HIS A 470 17.78 -3.13 6.77
N LYS A 471 16.89 -3.16 7.76
CA LYS A 471 15.48 -3.56 7.58
C LYS A 471 14.77 -2.67 6.55
N LEU A 472 14.98 -1.35 6.59
CA LEU A 472 14.44 -0.42 5.59
C LEU A 472 15.03 -0.66 4.20
N LYS A 473 16.34 -0.94 4.09
CA LYS A 473 16.99 -1.24 2.81
C LYS A 473 16.52 -2.56 2.22
N GLN A 474 16.34 -3.60 3.04
CA GLN A 474 15.76 -4.87 2.62
C GLN A 474 14.30 -4.67 2.18
N PHE A 475 13.49 -3.96 2.97
CA PHE A 475 12.13 -3.63 2.61
C PHE A 475 12.05 -2.85 1.29
N ASP A 476 12.92 -1.85 1.11
CA ASP A 476 12.97 -1.07 -0.13
C ASP A 476 13.32 -1.95 -1.33
N LYS A 477 14.34 -2.81 -1.22
CA LYS A 477 14.67 -3.80 -2.26
C LYS A 477 13.49 -4.74 -2.58
N ARG A 478 12.77 -5.22 -1.55
CA ARG A 478 11.55 -6.04 -1.71
C ARG A 478 10.47 -5.25 -2.44
N ALA A 479 10.29 -3.99 -2.08
CA ALA A 479 9.39 -3.05 -2.73
C ALA A 479 10.00 -2.40 -3.99
N GLY A 480 10.82 -3.13 -4.77
CA GLY A 480 11.35 -2.69 -6.06
C GLY A 480 12.12 -1.36 -6.03
N SER A 481 12.79 -1.03 -4.92
CA SER A 481 13.50 0.23 -4.67
C SER A 481 12.62 1.50 -4.67
N PHE A 482 11.35 1.37 -4.29
CA PHE A 482 10.39 2.48 -4.30
C PHE A 482 10.71 3.61 -3.32
N LEU A 483 11.16 3.32 -2.09
CA LEU A 483 11.59 4.34 -1.12
C LEU A 483 12.83 5.09 -1.63
N SER A 484 13.79 4.38 -2.24
CA SER A 484 14.94 5.02 -2.90
C SER A 484 14.51 5.93 -4.04
N SER A 485 13.58 5.46 -4.88
CA SER A 485 12.97 6.26 -5.95
C SER A 485 12.28 7.53 -5.41
N PHE A 486 11.52 7.39 -4.32
CA PHE A 486 10.84 8.51 -3.66
C PHE A 486 11.82 9.51 -3.05
N ALA A 487 12.90 9.04 -2.42
CA ALA A 487 13.94 9.90 -1.87
C ALA A 487 14.61 10.75 -2.97
N ILE A 488 14.89 10.17 -4.14
CA ILE A 488 15.46 10.89 -5.30
C ILE A 488 14.48 11.94 -5.84
N PHE A 489 13.19 11.61 -5.88
CA PHE A 489 12.15 12.56 -6.22
C PHE A 489 12.15 13.75 -5.23
N VAL A 490 12.13 13.49 -3.93
CA VAL A 490 12.12 14.55 -2.89
C VAL A 490 13.36 15.43 -3.00
N LEU A 491 14.54 14.84 -3.20
CA LEU A 491 15.79 15.58 -3.37
C LEU A 491 15.76 16.47 -4.61
N GLY A 492 15.35 15.92 -5.76
CA GLY A 492 15.26 16.68 -7.01
C GLY A 492 14.18 17.77 -6.98
N PHE A 493 13.03 17.48 -6.35
CA PHE A 493 11.96 18.47 -6.13
C PHE A 493 12.43 19.62 -5.26
N THR A 494 13.12 19.32 -4.15
CA THR A 494 13.69 20.33 -3.25
C THR A 494 14.73 21.18 -3.96
N ALA A 495 15.61 20.56 -4.76
CA ALA A 495 16.61 21.27 -5.53
C ALA A 495 15.97 22.17 -6.62
N ALA A 496 14.94 21.70 -7.32
CA ALA A 496 14.20 22.51 -8.31
C ALA A 496 13.51 23.69 -7.64
N PHE A 497 12.87 23.46 -6.48
CA PHE A 497 12.24 24.50 -5.69
C PHE A 497 13.25 25.54 -5.23
N ALA A 498 14.37 25.12 -4.64
CA ALA A 498 15.42 26.03 -4.18
C ALA A 498 15.98 26.86 -5.34
N TYR A 499 16.24 26.24 -6.49
CA TYR A 499 16.68 26.96 -7.69
C TYR A 499 15.65 28.01 -8.14
N TYR A 500 14.36 27.63 -8.25
CA TYR A 500 13.32 28.57 -8.65
C TYR A 500 13.11 29.69 -7.63
N PHE A 501 13.22 29.38 -6.35
CA PHE A 501 13.17 30.37 -5.27
C PHE A 501 14.32 31.38 -5.37
N ILE A 502 15.55 30.91 -5.61
CA ILE A 502 16.73 31.78 -5.82
C ILE A 502 16.57 32.61 -7.10
N ALA A 503 16.10 32.00 -8.19
CA ALA A 503 15.85 32.72 -9.44
C ALA A 503 14.80 33.81 -9.25
N TRP A 504 13.68 33.49 -8.58
CA TRP A 504 12.67 34.48 -8.23
C TRP A 504 13.24 35.57 -7.31
N PHE A 505 14.04 35.23 -6.31
CA PHE A 505 14.63 36.22 -5.41
C PHE A 505 15.56 37.20 -6.16
N LYS A 506 16.31 36.72 -7.16
CA LYS A 506 17.27 37.51 -7.94
C LYS A 506 16.63 38.32 -9.07
N VAL A 507 15.65 37.75 -9.78
CA VAL A 507 15.10 38.31 -11.02
C VAL A 507 13.57 38.31 -11.08
N GLY A 508 12.89 38.04 -9.97
CA GLY A 508 11.42 37.96 -9.90
C GLY A 508 10.80 38.77 -8.75
N ARG A 509 11.60 39.44 -7.91
CA ARG A 509 11.10 40.40 -6.92
C ARG A 509 10.75 41.73 -7.57
N ASP A 510 9.55 42.24 -7.27
CA ASP A 510 9.12 43.56 -7.70
C ASP A 510 10.17 44.62 -7.29
N PRO A 511 10.60 45.49 -8.22
CA PRO A 511 11.50 46.58 -7.89
C PRO A 511 10.91 47.46 -6.79
N LYS A 512 11.78 48.02 -5.93
CA LYS A 512 11.33 48.98 -4.93
C LYS A 512 10.94 50.30 -5.62
N GLY A 513 9.77 50.80 -5.22
CA GLY A 513 9.31 52.13 -5.57
C GLY A 513 10.07 53.25 -4.86
N ARG A 514 9.74 54.50 -5.14
CA ARG A 514 10.19 55.66 -4.35
C ARG A 514 9.56 55.58 -2.96
N GLU A 515 10.35 55.90 -1.94
CA GLU A 515 9.88 55.89 -0.54
C GLU A 515 8.98 57.10 -0.21
N THR A 516 9.04 58.16 -1.02
CA THR A 516 8.26 59.38 -0.84
C THR A 516 7.06 59.42 -1.79
N ALA A 517 5.87 59.62 -1.22
CA ALA A 517 4.64 59.77 -1.99
C ALA A 517 4.70 61.07 -2.82
N ILE A 518 4.43 60.95 -4.12
CA ILE A 518 4.31 62.11 -5.01
C ILE A 518 2.86 62.58 -4.95
N LEU A 519 2.64 63.85 -4.63
CA LEU A 519 1.32 64.46 -4.76
C LEU A 519 1.14 64.93 -6.21
N GLU A 520 0.23 64.32 -6.94
CA GLU A 520 -0.12 64.67 -8.33
C GLU A 520 -1.52 65.31 -8.34
N TYR A 521 -1.67 66.43 -9.05
CA TYR A 521 -2.93 67.18 -9.14
C TYR A 521 -3.69 66.95 -10.45
N SER A 522 -3.08 66.25 -11.41
CA SER A 522 -3.62 65.92 -12.73
C SER A 522 -3.24 64.50 -13.13
N SER A 523 -3.91 63.97 -14.16
CA SER A 523 -3.59 62.65 -14.72
C SER A 523 -2.12 62.60 -15.16
N PRO A 524 -1.34 61.59 -14.73
CA PRO A 524 0.06 61.49 -15.13
C PRO A 524 0.17 61.29 -16.65
N ASP A 525 1.04 62.06 -17.30
CA ASP A 525 1.32 61.98 -18.75
C ASP A 525 0.05 62.12 -19.62
N ASP A 526 -0.95 62.86 -19.11
CA ASP A 526 -2.26 63.08 -19.73
C ASP A 526 -2.99 61.78 -20.12
N MET A 527 -2.77 60.70 -19.35
CA MET A 527 -3.38 59.40 -19.61
C MET A 527 -4.90 59.44 -19.45
N ASP A 528 -5.61 58.62 -20.23
CA ASP A 528 -7.05 58.45 -20.12
C ASP A 528 -7.48 57.72 -18.83
N PRO A 529 -8.72 57.93 -18.35
CA PRO A 529 -9.19 57.31 -17.11
C PRO A 529 -9.21 55.77 -17.15
N ALA A 530 -9.51 55.15 -18.30
CA ALA A 530 -9.50 53.69 -18.39
C ALA A 530 -8.09 53.11 -18.22
N LEU A 531 -7.07 53.76 -18.80
CA LEU A 531 -5.66 53.42 -18.61
C LEU A 531 -5.21 53.65 -17.17
N MET A 532 -5.58 54.79 -16.57
CA MET A 532 -5.32 55.07 -15.14
C MET A 532 -5.89 53.95 -14.26
N ARG A 533 -7.15 53.56 -14.50
CA ARG A 533 -7.80 52.47 -13.76
C ARG A 533 -7.06 51.16 -13.93
N ALA A 534 -6.69 50.79 -15.17
CA ALA A 534 -5.95 49.57 -15.42
C ALA A 534 -4.62 49.53 -14.65
N LEU A 535 -3.91 50.65 -14.54
CA LEU A 535 -2.69 50.76 -13.73
C LEU A 535 -2.98 50.64 -12.23
N TYR A 536 -4.03 51.31 -11.76
CA TYR A 536 -4.47 51.31 -10.36
C TYR A 536 -4.92 49.92 -9.86
N VAL A 537 -5.67 49.17 -10.67
CA VAL A 537 -6.20 47.83 -10.30
C VAL A 537 -5.38 46.64 -10.84
N LYS A 538 -4.10 46.86 -11.20
CA LYS A 538 -3.13 45.85 -11.65
C LYS A 538 -3.54 45.07 -12.92
N GLY A 539 -3.93 45.79 -13.96
CA GLY A 539 -4.29 45.27 -15.28
C GLY A 539 -5.71 44.71 -15.38
N ARG A 540 -6.57 44.94 -14.37
CA ARG A 540 -7.98 44.59 -14.42
C ARG A 540 -8.79 45.68 -15.14
N THR A 541 -9.83 45.27 -15.86
CA THR A 541 -10.79 46.14 -16.54
C THR A 541 -12.19 45.73 -16.11
N ASP A 542 -13.03 46.69 -15.76
CA ASP A 542 -14.41 46.47 -15.34
C ASP A 542 -15.33 47.61 -15.78
N TYR A 543 -16.57 47.63 -15.29
CA TYR A 543 -17.59 48.60 -15.69
C TYR A 543 -17.21 50.06 -15.38
N LEU A 544 -16.37 50.29 -14.36
CA LEU A 544 -15.91 51.65 -14.05
C LEU A 544 -14.90 52.14 -15.08
N SER A 545 -14.11 51.25 -15.69
CA SER A 545 -13.23 51.62 -16.83
C SER A 545 -14.05 52.15 -18.01
N VAL A 546 -15.22 51.56 -18.27
CA VAL A 546 -16.10 51.96 -19.38
C VAL A 546 -16.84 53.26 -19.04
N ALA A 547 -17.37 53.38 -17.83
CA ALA A 547 -18.09 54.57 -17.39
C ALA A 547 -17.20 55.80 -17.32
N SER A 548 -15.97 55.66 -16.80
CA SER A 548 -14.99 56.75 -16.76
C SER A 548 -14.59 57.20 -18.16
N GLU A 549 -14.41 56.27 -19.09
CA GLU A 549 -14.00 56.60 -20.46
C GLU A 549 -15.11 57.30 -21.25
N LEU A 550 -16.37 56.91 -21.05
CA LEU A 550 -17.52 57.62 -21.64
C LEU A 550 -17.61 59.05 -21.12
N LEU A 551 -17.47 59.26 -19.80
CA LEU A 551 -17.51 60.61 -19.25
C LEU A 551 -16.31 61.44 -19.69
N TYR A 552 -15.14 60.84 -19.87
CA TYR A 552 -13.99 61.52 -20.43
C TYR A 552 -14.24 62.02 -21.86
N LEU A 553 -14.80 61.18 -22.72
CA LEU A 553 -15.22 61.58 -24.07
C LEU A 553 -16.23 62.73 -24.05
N ALA A 554 -17.10 62.78 -23.04
CA ALA A 554 -18.08 63.86 -22.87
C ALA A 554 -17.40 65.16 -22.45
N GLU A 555 -16.50 65.11 -21.46
CA GLU A 555 -15.73 66.25 -20.98
C GLU A 555 -14.86 66.90 -22.08
N ILE A 556 -14.23 66.10 -22.95
CA ILE A 556 -13.45 66.62 -24.09
C ILE A 556 -14.33 67.03 -25.29
N GLY A 557 -15.65 66.89 -25.19
CA GLY A 557 -16.63 67.41 -26.15
C GLY A 557 -16.87 66.54 -27.39
N LEU A 558 -16.45 65.27 -27.39
CA LEU A 558 -16.67 64.35 -28.51
C LEU A 558 -18.05 63.68 -28.48
N ILE A 559 -18.67 63.59 -27.31
CA ILE A 559 -20.02 63.09 -27.16
C ILE A 559 -20.88 64.07 -26.35
N LYS A 560 -22.18 64.04 -26.62
CA LYS A 560 -23.20 64.65 -25.76
C LYS A 560 -24.03 63.57 -25.13
N ILE A 561 -24.40 63.78 -23.88
CA ILE A 561 -25.22 62.87 -23.10
C ILE A 561 -26.53 63.60 -22.80
N SER A 562 -27.64 63.08 -23.33
CA SER A 562 -28.97 63.60 -23.06
C SER A 562 -29.81 62.57 -22.31
N GLU A 563 -30.56 63.01 -21.31
CA GLU A 563 -31.38 62.12 -20.48
C GLU A 563 -32.88 62.39 -20.64
N TYR A 564 -33.64 61.36 -20.99
CA TYR A 564 -35.09 61.40 -21.11
C TYR A 564 -35.71 60.17 -20.45
N GLU A 565 -36.55 60.39 -19.42
CA GLU A 565 -37.30 59.32 -18.71
C GLU A 565 -36.42 58.12 -18.28
N GLY A 566 -35.24 58.37 -17.71
CA GLY A 566 -34.33 57.32 -17.24
C GLY A 566 -33.59 56.56 -18.36
N THR A 567 -33.62 57.08 -19.60
CA THR A 567 -32.82 56.61 -20.73
C THR A 567 -31.79 57.68 -21.10
N TYR A 568 -30.53 57.26 -21.18
CA TYR A 568 -29.41 58.12 -21.59
C TYR A 568 -29.14 57.92 -23.08
N LYS A 569 -29.33 58.97 -23.86
CA LYS A 569 -28.92 59.07 -25.26
C LYS A 569 -27.50 59.63 -25.33
N ILE A 570 -26.57 58.88 -25.90
CA ILE A 570 -25.18 59.30 -26.13
C ILE A 570 -25.00 59.53 -27.63
N GLU A 571 -24.69 60.76 -28.04
CA GLU A 571 -24.57 61.14 -29.46
C GLU A 571 -23.20 61.76 -29.79
N LYS A 572 -22.72 61.54 -31.02
CA LYS A 572 -21.47 62.14 -31.52
C LYS A 572 -21.62 63.65 -31.71
N THR A 573 -20.55 64.41 -31.46
CA THR A 573 -20.48 65.83 -31.83
C THR A 573 -19.82 66.03 -33.19
N LEU A 574 -19.80 67.28 -33.67
CA LEU A 574 -19.15 67.68 -34.92
C LEU A 574 -17.63 67.88 -34.76
N VAL A 575 -17.08 67.64 -33.57
CA VAL A 575 -15.64 67.76 -33.29
C VAL A 575 -14.93 66.56 -33.90
N THR A 576 -13.92 66.78 -34.74
CA THR A 576 -13.17 65.69 -35.36
C THR A 576 -12.22 65.03 -34.35
N ALA A 577 -12.20 63.70 -34.34
CA ALA A 577 -11.46 62.86 -33.42
C ALA A 577 -10.02 62.57 -33.89
N ASP A 578 -9.38 63.53 -34.57
CA ASP A 578 -8.14 63.30 -35.32
C ASP A 578 -6.93 63.10 -34.40
N ASP A 579 -6.89 63.77 -33.23
CA ASP A 579 -5.77 63.77 -32.28
C ASP A 579 -6.02 62.95 -30.98
N LEU A 580 -6.87 61.91 -31.02
CA LEU A 580 -7.11 61.07 -29.83
C LEU A 580 -6.00 60.04 -29.57
N PRO A 581 -5.66 59.75 -28.29
CA PRO A 581 -4.83 58.60 -27.95
C PRO A 581 -5.42 57.30 -28.49
N LYS A 582 -4.54 56.35 -28.86
CA LYS A 582 -4.93 55.10 -29.55
C LYS A 582 -6.05 54.33 -28.83
N ILE A 583 -5.96 54.19 -27.51
CA ILE A 583 -6.93 53.45 -26.69
C ILE A 583 -8.30 54.13 -26.74
N VAL A 584 -8.33 55.45 -26.57
CA VAL A 584 -9.53 56.29 -26.63
C VAL A 584 -10.17 56.22 -28.02
N LYS A 585 -9.36 56.23 -29.09
CA LYS A 585 -9.83 56.11 -30.48
C LYS A 585 -10.44 54.72 -30.77
N GLU A 586 -9.79 53.66 -30.30
CA GLU A 586 -10.31 52.29 -30.41
C GLU A 586 -11.61 52.12 -29.62
N PHE A 587 -11.67 52.68 -28.40
CA PHE A 587 -12.88 52.71 -27.58
C PHE A 587 -14.03 53.46 -28.26
N TYR A 588 -13.77 54.69 -28.73
CA TYR A 588 -14.76 55.53 -29.42
C TYR A 588 -15.31 54.87 -30.70
N THR A 589 -14.42 54.26 -31.49
CA THR A 589 -14.80 53.56 -32.74
C THR A 589 -15.63 52.31 -32.43
N ALA A 590 -15.25 51.53 -31.41
CA ALA A 590 -15.97 50.33 -31.01
C ALA A 590 -17.35 50.64 -30.40
N PHE A 591 -17.47 51.77 -29.68
CA PHE A 591 -18.69 52.19 -29.02
C PHE A 591 -19.79 52.58 -29.99
N PHE A 592 -19.46 53.37 -31.01
CA PHE A 592 -20.44 53.83 -31.98
C PHE A 592 -20.52 52.96 -33.24
N GLY A 593 -19.44 52.29 -33.66
CA GLY A 593 -19.37 51.63 -34.96
C GLY A 593 -19.81 52.56 -36.10
N ALA A 594 -20.80 52.13 -36.89
CA ALA A 594 -21.41 52.92 -37.95
C ALA A 594 -22.52 53.89 -37.48
N GLN A 595 -22.92 53.84 -36.21
CA GLN A 595 -24.00 54.64 -35.64
C GLN A 595 -23.49 56.04 -35.23
N SER A 596 -24.41 57.00 -35.12
CA SER A 596 -24.16 58.35 -34.60
C SER A 596 -24.65 58.55 -33.16
N GLU A 597 -25.48 57.63 -32.65
CA GLU A 597 -26.08 57.68 -31.32
C GLU A 597 -26.25 56.27 -30.73
N VAL A 598 -26.12 56.15 -29.40
CA VAL A 598 -26.28 54.92 -28.62
C VAL A 598 -27.19 55.21 -27.43
N PHE A 599 -28.17 54.35 -27.18
CA PHE A 599 -29.11 54.49 -26.06
C PHE A 599 -28.76 53.52 -24.93
N LEU A 600 -28.59 54.05 -23.71
CA LEU A 600 -28.45 53.27 -22.49
C LEU A 600 -29.74 53.35 -21.68
N SER A 601 -30.40 52.22 -21.48
CA SER A 601 -31.65 52.14 -20.71
C SER A 601 -31.62 51.00 -19.71
N HIS A 602 -32.56 51.02 -18.76
CA HIS A 602 -32.72 49.90 -17.82
C HIS A 602 -33.21 48.60 -18.47
N LYS A 603 -33.64 48.61 -19.74
CA LYS A 603 -34.17 47.43 -20.45
C LYS A 603 -33.20 47.00 -21.56
N GLY A 604 -32.41 45.95 -21.30
CA GLY A 604 -31.55 45.28 -22.29
C GLY A 604 -30.05 45.32 -21.98
N LYS A 605 -29.32 44.29 -22.42
CA LYS A 605 -27.84 44.34 -22.47
C LYS A 605 -27.43 45.13 -23.71
N GLY A 606 -26.54 46.11 -23.56
CA GLY A 606 -26.03 46.91 -24.67
C GLY A 606 -24.92 46.14 -25.38
N LYS A 607 -25.20 45.57 -26.55
CA LYS A 607 -24.20 44.84 -27.35
C LYS A 607 -22.98 45.71 -27.65
N GLU A 608 -23.22 46.99 -27.88
CA GLU A 608 -22.27 48.06 -28.13
C GLU A 608 -21.35 48.27 -26.91
N VAL A 609 -21.94 48.37 -25.70
CA VAL A 609 -21.19 48.53 -24.44
C VAL A 609 -20.34 47.30 -24.14
N SER A 610 -20.89 46.10 -24.33
CA SER A 610 -20.19 44.83 -24.12
C SER A 610 -19.03 44.63 -25.12
N ASN A 611 -19.26 44.91 -26.40
CA ASN A 611 -18.22 44.87 -27.43
C ASN A 611 -17.08 45.86 -27.11
N THR A 612 -17.45 47.08 -26.74
CA THR A 612 -16.48 48.14 -26.38
C THR A 612 -15.66 47.75 -25.16
N ALA A 613 -16.27 47.16 -24.13
CA ALA A 613 -15.55 46.62 -22.98
C ALA A 613 -14.54 45.53 -23.36
N GLN A 614 -14.86 44.64 -24.31
CA GLN A 614 -13.94 43.62 -24.78
C GLN A 614 -12.75 44.23 -25.53
N VAL A 615 -13.00 45.19 -26.43
CA VAL A 615 -11.96 45.95 -27.14
C VAL A 615 -11.06 46.67 -26.14
N LEU A 616 -11.66 47.43 -25.21
CA LEU A 616 -10.94 48.15 -24.17
C LEU A 616 -10.07 47.21 -23.33
N LYS A 617 -10.62 46.07 -22.89
CA LYS A 617 -9.86 45.05 -22.12
C LYS A 617 -8.69 44.51 -22.92
N ALA A 618 -8.86 44.21 -24.21
CA ALA A 618 -7.79 43.71 -25.07
C ALA A 618 -6.68 44.75 -25.25
N SER A 619 -7.04 46.00 -25.51
CA SER A 619 -6.12 47.12 -25.69
C SER A 619 -5.36 47.43 -24.41
N LEU A 620 -6.05 47.54 -23.26
CA LEU A 620 -5.42 47.73 -21.95
C LEU A 620 -4.53 46.57 -21.55
N THR A 621 -4.91 45.31 -21.85
CA THR A 621 -4.06 44.14 -21.57
C THR A 621 -2.79 44.16 -22.40
N ASN A 622 -2.87 44.59 -23.67
CA ASN A 622 -1.69 44.71 -24.52
C ASN A 622 -0.79 45.88 -24.10
N GLU A 623 -1.37 46.99 -23.65
CA GLU A 623 -0.62 48.11 -23.09
C GLU A 623 0.08 47.69 -21.79
N TYR A 624 -0.63 47.02 -20.89
CA TYR A 624 -0.08 46.49 -19.63
C TYR A 624 1.08 45.50 -19.85
N LYS A 625 1.08 44.72 -20.94
CA LYS A 625 2.20 43.81 -21.25
C LYS A 625 3.51 44.55 -21.53
N LYS A 626 3.47 45.75 -22.11
CA LYS A 626 4.67 46.58 -22.37
C LYS A 626 5.38 46.95 -21.07
N TYR A 627 4.61 47.09 -20.00
CA TYR A 627 5.05 47.39 -18.64
C TYR A 627 5.52 46.16 -17.85
N SER A 628 5.76 45.02 -18.51
CA SER A 628 6.23 43.78 -17.86
C SER A 628 7.41 43.15 -18.58
N VAL A 629 8.40 42.68 -17.80
CA VAL A 629 9.53 41.89 -18.29
C VAL A 629 9.33 40.43 -17.92
N SER A 630 9.46 39.54 -18.89
CA SER A 630 9.28 38.11 -18.70
C SER A 630 10.64 37.41 -18.53
N ASN A 631 11.00 37.05 -17.30
CA ASN A 631 12.22 36.30 -16.98
C ASN A 631 12.04 34.78 -17.12
N ARG A 632 11.25 34.35 -18.10
CA ARG A 632 10.94 32.92 -18.35
C ARG A 632 12.16 32.07 -18.70
N ARG A 633 13.25 32.67 -19.20
CA ARG A 633 14.49 31.94 -19.50
C ARG A 633 15.04 31.19 -18.29
N TYR A 634 14.81 31.71 -17.07
CA TYR A 634 15.25 31.08 -15.84
C TYR A 634 14.41 29.85 -15.46
N LEU A 635 13.32 29.54 -16.18
CA LEU A 635 12.58 28.30 -15.98
C LEU A 635 13.34 27.07 -16.49
N TRP A 636 14.15 27.23 -17.54
CA TRP A 636 14.79 26.12 -18.26
C TRP A 636 15.71 25.24 -17.39
N PRO A 637 16.63 25.79 -16.56
CA PRO A 637 17.47 24.94 -15.71
C PRO A 637 16.66 24.11 -14.71
N GLY A 638 15.58 24.66 -14.15
CA GLY A 638 14.69 23.91 -13.27
C GLY A 638 13.88 22.83 -14.00
N ILE A 639 13.50 23.06 -15.26
CA ILE A 639 12.83 22.05 -16.09
C ILE A 639 13.79 20.89 -16.39
N ILE A 640 15.05 21.19 -16.75
CA ILE A 640 16.08 20.17 -16.99
C ILE A 640 16.31 19.35 -15.72
N LEU A 641 16.45 20.00 -14.56
CA LEU A 641 16.61 19.33 -13.27
C LEU A 641 15.40 18.44 -12.93
N SER A 642 14.19 18.90 -13.23
CA SER A 642 12.95 18.14 -13.03
C SER A 642 12.92 16.88 -13.89
N ILE A 643 13.29 16.99 -15.18
CA ILE A 643 13.35 15.84 -16.10
C ILE A 643 14.39 14.84 -15.63
N LEU A 644 15.59 15.30 -15.25
CA LEU A 644 16.64 14.41 -14.72
C LEU A 644 16.18 13.68 -13.45
N SER A 645 15.54 14.39 -12.52
CA SER A 645 15.00 13.79 -11.29
C SER A 645 13.92 12.75 -11.57
N ILE A 646 12.99 13.03 -12.49
CA ILE A 646 11.95 12.09 -12.91
C ILE A 646 12.58 10.84 -13.52
N VAL A 647 13.52 11.00 -14.47
CA VAL A 647 14.18 9.87 -15.13
C VAL A 647 14.98 9.03 -14.14
N SER A 648 15.82 9.65 -13.30
CA SER A 648 16.59 8.94 -12.28
C SER A 648 15.71 8.21 -11.27
N SER A 649 14.60 8.83 -10.83
CA SER A 649 13.64 8.23 -9.90
C SER A 649 12.98 7.00 -10.52
N LEU A 650 12.58 7.05 -11.79
CA LEU A 650 11.90 5.93 -12.47
C LEU A 650 12.84 4.80 -12.91
N LEU A 651 14.13 5.09 -13.19
CA LEU A 651 15.11 4.07 -13.62
C LEU A 651 15.55 3.12 -12.51
N ILE A 652 15.48 3.56 -11.25
CA ILE A 652 15.89 2.75 -10.09
C ILE A 652 14.82 1.74 -9.69
N ILE A 653 13.58 1.94 -10.13
CA ILE A 653 12.48 1.02 -9.83
C ILE A 653 12.71 -0.30 -10.57
N ASP A 654 12.79 -1.40 -9.82
CA ASP A 654 12.84 -2.76 -10.36
C ASP A 654 11.40 -3.28 -10.55
N TYR A 655 10.86 -3.07 -11.75
CA TYR A 655 9.47 -3.37 -12.12
C TYR A 655 9.08 -4.84 -11.94
N ASN A 656 10.04 -5.77 -12.04
CA ASN A 656 9.77 -7.20 -11.94
C ASN A 656 9.59 -7.64 -10.48
N LYS A 657 10.13 -6.89 -9.51
CA LYS A 657 10.19 -7.27 -8.09
C LYS A 657 9.09 -6.68 -7.21
N PHE A 658 8.52 -5.53 -7.57
CA PHE A 658 7.57 -4.81 -6.71
C PHE A 658 6.30 -5.60 -6.37
N ASP A 659 5.81 -6.49 -7.25
CA ASP A 659 4.62 -7.33 -7.01
C ASP A 659 4.41 -8.43 -8.08
N ASN A 660 5.47 -9.13 -8.51
CA ASN A 660 5.38 -10.13 -9.59
C ASN A 660 4.65 -9.62 -10.87
N GLY A 661 4.83 -8.33 -11.20
CA GLY A 661 4.21 -7.68 -12.37
C GLY A 661 2.80 -7.11 -12.18
N LYS A 662 2.15 -7.22 -11.01
CA LYS A 662 0.78 -6.73 -10.79
C LYS A 662 0.67 -5.23 -10.47
N ALA A 663 1.79 -4.56 -10.17
CA ALA A 663 1.82 -3.17 -9.70
C ALA A 663 1.87 -2.09 -10.79
N PHE A 664 1.58 -2.42 -12.06
CA PHE A 664 1.55 -1.46 -13.16
C PHE A 664 0.70 -0.21 -12.84
N ILE A 665 -0.40 -0.40 -12.11
CA ILE A 665 -1.31 0.67 -11.69
C ILE A 665 -0.64 1.62 -10.68
N VAL A 666 0.02 1.08 -9.65
CA VAL A 666 0.67 1.86 -8.58
C VAL A 666 1.81 2.70 -9.17
N ILE A 667 2.62 2.11 -10.04
CA ILE A 667 3.75 2.82 -10.66
C ILE A 667 3.26 3.90 -11.63
N SER A 668 2.18 3.65 -12.37
CA SER A 668 1.55 4.66 -13.24
C SER A 668 1.02 5.85 -12.44
N PHE A 669 0.38 5.60 -11.28
CA PHE A 669 -0.02 6.65 -10.37
C PHE A 669 1.18 7.43 -9.81
N TYR A 670 2.25 6.73 -9.42
CA TYR A 670 3.47 7.36 -8.93
C TYR A 670 4.14 8.24 -10.00
N ALA A 671 4.29 7.75 -11.23
CA ALA A 671 4.83 8.50 -12.35
C ALA A 671 3.99 9.74 -12.68
N THR A 672 2.65 9.61 -12.63
CA THR A 672 1.73 10.74 -12.84
C THR A 672 1.87 11.78 -11.72
N PHE A 673 2.01 11.32 -10.47
CA PHE A 673 2.20 12.18 -9.32
C PHE A 673 3.47 13.02 -9.42
N ILE A 674 4.63 12.41 -9.70
CA ILE A 674 5.91 13.14 -9.80
C ILE A 674 5.89 14.17 -10.93
N VAL A 675 5.34 13.83 -12.10
CA VAL A 675 5.20 14.75 -13.24
C VAL A 675 4.29 15.93 -12.87
N THR A 676 3.17 15.65 -12.20
CA THR A 676 2.22 16.68 -11.78
C THR A 676 2.85 17.62 -10.76
N ALA A 677 3.60 17.11 -9.78
CA ALA A 677 4.27 17.93 -8.77
C ALA A 677 5.26 18.93 -9.42
N PHE A 678 6.11 18.45 -10.33
CA PHE A 678 7.05 19.32 -11.07
C PHE A 678 6.35 20.30 -12.02
N ALA A 679 5.23 19.91 -12.63
CA ALA A 679 4.44 20.81 -13.47
C ALA A 679 3.82 21.96 -12.66
N VAL A 680 3.26 21.67 -11.48
CA VAL A 680 2.63 22.66 -10.59
C VAL A 680 3.64 23.71 -10.14
N ILE A 681 4.81 23.30 -9.65
CA ILE A 681 5.84 24.23 -9.21
C ILE A 681 6.36 25.10 -10.38
N THR A 682 6.59 24.50 -11.54
CA THR A 682 7.04 25.22 -12.74
C THR A 682 5.99 26.26 -13.18
N PHE A 683 4.71 25.90 -13.16
CA PHE A 683 3.62 26.81 -13.48
C PHE A 683 3.52 27.98 -12.48
N MET A 684 3.66 27.69 -11.19
CA MET A 684 3.66 28.69 -10.13
C MET A 684 4.80 29.71 -10.33
N PHE A 685 6.04 29.25 -10.51
CA PHE A 685 7.18 30.14 -10.72
C PHE A 685 7.20 30.83 -12.09
N LYS A 686 6.55 30.26 -13.12
CA LYS A 686 6.29 30.96 -14.39
C LYS A 686 5.45 32.23 -14.19
N ARG A 687 4.58 32.25 -13.17
CA ARG A 687 3.81 33.44 -12.79
C ARG A 687 4.67 34.44 -12.00
N PHE A 688 5.49 33.97 -11.07
CA PHE A 688 6.34 34.83 -10.23
C PHE A 688 7.55 35.43 -10.94
N LEU A 689 8.03 34.83 -12.04
CA LEU A 689 9.12 35.37 -12.86
C LEU A 689 8.67 36.42 -13.88
N ARG A 690 7.43 36.93 -13.77
CA ARG A 690 6.98 38.12 -14.51
C ARG A 690 7.14 39.33 -13.61
N LEU A 691 8.03 40.24 -14.00
CA LEU A 691 8.32 41.46 -13.28
C LEU A 691 7.61 42.66 -13.92
N PRO A 692 7.07 43.60 -13.13
CA PRO A 692 6.75 44.94 -13.62
C PRO A 692 8.03 45.72 -13.96
N THR A 693 7.98 46.60 -14.97
CA THR A 693 9.11 47.50 -15.32
C THR A 693 9.26 48.63 -14.28
N MET A 694 10.44 49.24 -14.18
CA MET A 694 10.63 50.44 -13.35
C MET A 694 9.75 51.60 -13.81
N GLU A 695 9.49 51.70 -15.12
CA GLU A 695 8.58 52.67 -15.71
C GLU A 695 7.15 52.47 -15.20
N TYR A 696 6.66 51.23 -15.16
CA TYR A 696 5.36 50.90 -14.57
C TYR A 696 5.25 51.33 -13.12
N ILE A 697 6.28 51.06 -12.31
CA ILE A 697 6.26 51.38 -10.88
C ILE A 697 6.19 52.89 -10.67
N ARG A 698 7.00 53.67 -11.40
CA ARG A 698 6.96 55.13 -11.35
C ARG A 698 5.63 55.69 -11.81
N LEU A 699 5.08 55.13 -12.89
CA LEU A 699 3.80 55.56 -13.41
C LEU A 699 2.67 55.25 -12.43
N ARG A 700 2.70 54.07 -11.81
CA ARG A 700 1.75 53.65 -10.78
C ARG A 700 1.82 54.51 -9.52
N GLU A 701 3.01 54.89 -9.06
CA GLU A 701 3.17 55.81 -7.92
C GLU A 701 2.52 57.17 -8.18
N ARG A 702 2.65 57.71 -9.41
CA ARG A 702 2.00 58.96 -9.81
C ARG A 702 0.48 58.79 -9.90
N VAL A 703 0.00 57.66 -10.41
CA VAL A 703 -1.42 57.30 -10.41
C VAL A 703 -1.97 57.20 -8.98
N ASP A 704 -1.24 56.55 -8.07
CA ASP A 704 -1.61 56.44 -6.65
C ASP A 704 -1.61 57.83 -5.99
N GLY A 705 -0.66 58.71 -6.35
CA GLY A 705 -0.61 60.11 -5.92
C GLY A 705 -1.83 60.93 -6.35
N TYR A 706 -2.22 60.82 -7.63
CA TYR A 706 -3.41 61.49 -8.15
C TYR A 706 -4.70 60.89 -7.59
N ALA A 707 -4.77 59.58 -7.40
CA ALA A 707 -5.87 58.93 -6.69
C ALA A 707 -6.01 59.44 -5.24
N GLY A 708 -4.89 59.71 -4.56
CA GLY A 708 -4.86 60.37 -3.25
C GLY A 708 -5.44 61.78 -3.26
N PHE A 709 -5.07 62.60 -4.25
CA PHE A 709 -5.69 63.92 -4.47
C PHE A 709 -7.20 63.81 -4.71
N LEU A 710 -7.64 62.87 -5.54
CA LEU A 710 -9.05 62.64 -5.83
C LEU A 710 -9.81 62.19 -4.57
N ALA A 711 -9.26 61.30 -3.76
CA ALA A 711 -9.86 60.86 -2.51
C ALA A 711 -10.12 62.04 -1.55
N GLY A 712 -9.12 62.92 -1.37
CA GLY A 712 -9.27 64.12 -0.54
C GLY A 712 -10.33 65.09 -1.05
N ASN A 713 -10.68 65.05 -2.34
CA ASN A 713 -11.67 65.93 -2.95
C ASN A 713 -13.05 65.30 -3.13
N TYR A 714 -13.18 63.97 -3.14
CA TYR A 714 -14.43 63.25 -3.45
C TYR A 714 -14.96 62.38 -2.30
N SER A 715 -14.15 61.98 -1.31
CA SER A 715 -14.56 61.02 -0.26
C SER A 715 -15.22 61.65 0.97
N ASP A 716 -15.07 62.96 1.22
CA ASP A 716 -15.60 63.64 2.41
C ASP A 716 -16.25 64.99 2.04
N ARG A 717 -17.49 64.94 1.55
CA ARG A 717 -18.23 66.14 1.12
C ARG A 717 -19.51 66.45 1.93
N GLY A 718 -19.75 65.77 3.05
CA GLY A 718 -20.98 65.96 3.83
C GLY A 718 -22.25 65.94 2.96
N ASP A 719 -23.18 66.89 3.17
CA ASP A 719 -24.45 66.98 2.45
C ASP A 719 -24.37 67.58 1.02
N THR A 720 -23.17 67.94 0.52
CA THR A 720 -23.04 68.55 -0.81
C THR A 720 -23.18 67.53 -1.94
N ARG A 721 -24.39 67.46 -2.50
CA ARG A 721 -24.75 66.60 -3.64
C ARG A 721 -24.26 67.08 -5.01
N PHE A 722 -23.85 68.35 -5.17
CA PHE A 722 -23.42 68.88 -6.47
C PHE A 722 -21.91 69.01 -6.59
N ILE A 723 -21.35 68.61 -7.73
CA ILE A 723 -19.91 68.67 -7.99
C ILE A 723 -19.52 70.11 -8.38
N PRO A 724 -18.58 70.75 -7.65
CA PRO A 724 -18.10 72.08 -8.02
C PRO A 724 -17.50 72.09 -9.44
N PRO A 725 -17.68 73.16 -10.24
CA PRO A 725 -17.19 73.21 -11.62
C PRO A 725 -15.70 72.88 -11.79
N ILE A 726 -14.86 73.28 -10.83
CA ILE A 726 -13.42 72.99 -10.86
C ILE A 726 -13.09 71.50 -10.73
N LEU A 727 -13.99 70.72 -10.12
CA LEU A 727 -13.86 69.28 -9.91
C LEU A 727 -14.58 68.48 -11.00
N GLN A 728 -15.53 69.04 -11.75
CA GLN A 728 -16.26 68.32 -12.82
C GLN A 728 -15.28 67.68 -13.83
N LYS A 729 -14.23 68.40 -14.25
CA LYS A 729 -13.17 67.86 -15.13
C LYS A 729 -12.40 66.64 -14.56
N HIS A 730 -12.44 66.43 -13.24
CA HIS A 730 -11.77 65.33 -12.55
C HIS A 730 -12.72 64.13 -12.30
N LEU A 731 -14.02 64.27 -12.55
CA LEU A 731 -15.02 63.22 -12.29
C LEU A 731 -14.72 61.90 -13.01
N PRO A 732 -14.34 61.88 -14.31
CA PRO A 732 -13.96 60.64 -15.00
C PRO A 732 -12.84 59.89 -14.26
N TYR A 733 -11.84 60.63 -13.77
CA TYR A 733 -10.69 60.08 -13.05
C TYR A 733 -11.04 59.62 -11.63
N ALA A 734 -11.94 60.32 -10.94
CA ALA A 734 -12.46 59.89 -9.63
C ALA A 734 -13.19 58.54 -9.75
N ILE A 735 -14.00 58.36 -10.79
CA ILE A 735 -14.68 57.09 -11.10
C ILE A 735 -13.66 56.01 -11.44
N ALA A 736 -12.64 56.33 -12.25
CA ALA A 736 -11.56 55.41 -12.59
C ALA A 736 -10.77 54.93 -11.36
N ALA A 737 -10.50 55.82 -10.40
CA ALA A 737 -9.87 55.51 -9.11
C ALA A 737 -10.80 54.75 -8.14
N GLY A 738 -12.08 54.60 -8.48
CA GLY A 738 -13.07 53.89 -7.67
C GLY A 738 -13.56 54.68 -6.45
N MET A 739 -13.54 56.01 -6.53
CA MET A 739 -14.14 56.87 -5.50
C MET A 739 -15.65 56.67 -5.47
N ASP A 740 -16.24 56.77 -4.27
CA ASP A 740 -17.69 56.76 -4.14
C ASP A 740 -18.25 58.10 -4.65
N VAL A 741 -18.92 58.05 -5.79
CA VAL A 741 -19.56 59.21 -6.42
C VAL A 741 -21.08 59.03 -6.49
N SER A 742 -21.64 58.07 -5.75
CA SER A 742 -23.05 57.70 -5.85
C SER A 742 -23.99 58.88 -5.56
N ASP A 743 -23.70 59.64 -4.50
CA ASP A 743 -24.51 60.79 -4.11
C ASP A 743 -24.21 62.09 -4.89
N LEU A 744 -23.33 62.03 -5.89
CA LEU A 744 -22.87 63.21 -6.63
C LEU A 744 -23.60 63.43 -7.95
N MET A 745 -23.95 64.69 -8.19
CA MET A 745 -24.66 65.16 -9.37
C MET A 745 -24.01 66.39 -10.02
N ILE A 746 -24.23 66.58 -11.31
CA ILE A 746 -23.89 67.81 -12.05
C ILE A 746 -25.20 68.53 -12.42
N ARG A 747 -25.34 69.83 -12.12
CA ARG A 747 -26.61 70.53 -12.44
C ARG A 747 -26.80 70.61 -13.95
N ASN A 748 -28.06 70.60 -14.38
CA ASN A 748 -28.40 70.80 -15.78
C ASN A 748 -27.85 72.14 -16.29
N GLY A 749 -27.10 72.12 -17.39
CA GLY A 749 -26.44 73.29 -17.97
C GLY A 749 -25.09 73.68 -17.35
N GLU A 750 -24.62 73.03 -16.27
CA GLU A 750 -23.26 73.26 -15.74
C GLU A 750 -22.20 72.55 -16.59
N ALA A 751 -22.45 71.29 -16.97
CA ALA A 751 -21.63 70.58 -17.94
C ALA A 751 -22.15 70.83 -19.37
N LYS A 752 -21.31 71.36 -20.25
CA LYS A 752 -21.65 71.64 -21.66
C LYS A 752 -22.06 70.38 -22.44
N TRP A 753 -21.63 69.21 -21.99
CA TRP A 753 -21.90 67.93 -22.62
C TRP A 753 -23.19 67.25 -22.15
N TYR A 754 -23.82 67.72 -21.06
CA TYR A 754 -25.05 67.13 -20.51
C TYR A 754 -26.27 68.03 -20.70
N HIS A 755 -27.38 67.44 -21.17
CA HIS A 755 -28.69 68.09 -21.26
C HIS A 755 -29.78 67.12 -20.79
N GLY A 756 -30.50 67.42 -19.71
CA GLY A 756 -31.45 66.46 -19.16
C GLY A 756 -32.47 67.05 -18.20
N THR A 757 -32.85 66.25 -17.21
CA THR A 757 -33.92 66.59 -16.27
C THR A 757 -33.53 67.74 -15.34
N SER A 758 -34.51 68.37 -14.69
CA SER A 758 -34.29 69.49 -13.75
C SER A 758 -33.39 69.14 -12.54
N GLY A 759 -33.21 67.85 -12.23
CA GLY A 759 -32.37 67.35 -11.14
C GLY A 759 -30.87 67.31 -11.45
N GLY A 760 -30.47 67.34 -12.73
CA GLY A 760 -29.08 67.21 -13.16
C GLY A 760 -28.64 65.77 -13.46
N PHE A 761 -27.40 65.60 -13.89
CA PHE A 761 -26.78 64.31 -14.21
C PHE A 761 -26.39 63.57 -12.93
N GLY A 762 -27.00 62.42 -12.64
CA GLY A 762 -26.66 61.56 -11.51
C GLY A 762 -25.57 60.55 -11.85
N CYS A 763 -24.44 60.58 -11.11
CA CYS A 763 -23.32 59.68 -11.38
C CYS A 763 -23.68 58.21 -11.09
N GLU A 764 -24.45 57.95 -10.03
CA GLU A 764 -24.87 56.60 -9.66
C GLU A 764 -25.71 55.92 -10.74
N ASP A 765 -26.72 56.63 -11.24
CA ASP A 765 -27.66 56.09 -12.23
C ASP A 765 -26.95 55.75 -13.53
N PHE A 766 -26.07 56.65 -14.01
CA PHE A 766 -25.26 56.41 -15.19
C PHE A 766 -24.33 55.20 -15.03
N ILE A 767 -23.61 55.10 -13.91
CA ILE A 767 -22.69 53.98 -13.63
C ILE A 767 -23.46 52.66 -13.51
N LYS A 768 -24.62 52.65 -12.84
CA LYS A 768 -25.50 51.48 -12.74
C LYS A 768 -25.98 51.02 -14.13
N LEU A 769 -26.32 51.95 -15.01
CA LEU A 769 -26.72 51.65 -16.39
C LEU A 769 -25.57 51.05 -17.20
N VAL A 770 -24.37 51.62 -17.13
CA VAL A 770 -23.17 51.05 -17.77
C VAL A 770 -22.89 49.65 -17.25
N LYS A 771 -22.95 49.44 -15.93
CA LYS A 771 -22.77 48.13 -15.30
C LYS A 771 -23.81 47.10 -15.77
N LYS A 772 -25.07 47.52 -15.96
CA LYS A 772 -26.16 46.66 -16.42
C LYS A 772 -26.08 46.33 -17.91
N ALA A 773 -25.51 47.25 -18.70
CA ALA A 773 -25.34 47.07 -20.14
C ALA A 773 -24.23 46.07 -20.49
N LEU A 774 -23.25 45.88 -19.59
CA LEU A 774 -22.20 44.86 -19.66
C LEU A 774 -22.71 43.47 -19.24
#